data_AF-A0A166J7Z5-F1
#
_entry.id   AF-A0A166J7Z5-F1
#
_cell.length_a   1.000
_cell.length_b   1.000
_cell.length_c   1.000
_cell.angle_alpha   90.00
_cell.angle_beta   90.00
_cell.angle_gamma   90.00
#
_symmetry.space_group_name_H-M   'P 1'
#
loop_
_entity.id
_entity.type
_entity.pdbx_description
1 polymer ?
#
loop_
_entity_poly.entity_id
_entity_poly.type
_entity_poly.pdbx_seq_one_letter_code
_entity_poly.pdbx_strand_id
1 'polypeptide(L)'
;MTNVKPGESFGEFTLFPEANFQPYGARASVNVQLCFIPSTVLSALMIKYPQIRNHLFAKANAINSNLVNSEELLTSTQQSILPTPVIEPQLSKKISKAYLPSPTQRVGHLFQKTIRRYPFFAQQSGSDCGAACLVMVSRYWGKRFSVNRLREIANVDRNGASLRGLSTAAESIGFSTRPVKATLNKLAEQKLPAIVHWEGKHYIVVYEITPKSVIVADPGIGQLTLSHAEFTANWTGYTLLLQPTAFLKDTQETITPFWQFFELIKPHSLVMLEVFAASVFIQIFGLITPLFTQLILDRVVVQRSELTLFAVGLGLLIFSLFRVAMMGLRQYLLDHTAHKLDVALIVAFIRHTLRLPLSFFESRYVGDIISRVQENTKIQRFLSGEASSILLDLITVFIYVGLMWWYSWKMAILALVIVPPFFLLALIATPFLRRISREIFNAYATESSYLIESLSGVRTVKSTAVEQTVRWHWEELLNKRVKTSFSGQIIGNRLQIFSNLIEAIVTTGLLWYGAYLVIQNQLTIGQLVAFNMLLGNVITPFKRLTVLWNDLQEVIIAVERINDVLDTEPEEDLQHQVRQSLPPIQGHIRFDNVTFRYHPEGDINVLENLSFTVKPGQMVALVGRSGSGKTTISKLALGLYPPTDGKVLIDGHDITSLSLRSLREQVGVVDQDTFLFGSTIRENISLGQPGANLSAIIEAARLAGADEFIKNLPMGYESQIGEGGGMLSGGQRQRIAIARALLGNPSLLILDEATSHLDAESERIIQNNLNTILKGRTTLLIAHRLSTVRNADLILVLDRGLLIESGTHEELMAKRGHYFYLNQQQLDNVA
;
A
#
# COMPACT_ATOMS: atom_id res chain seq x y z
N MET A 1 17.01 -51.68 26.03
CA MET A 1 16.62 -50.31 25.64
C MET A 1 17.08 -49.37 26.73
N THR A 2 17.58 -48.19 26.38
CA THR A 2 18.17 -47.22 27.31
C THR A 2 17.47 -45.88 27.14
N ASN A 3 17.04 -45.24 28.23
CA ASN A 3 16.39 -43.92 28.17
C ASN A 3 17.45 -42.82 28.20
N VAL A 4 17.41 -41.89 27.24
CA VAL A 4 18.28 -40.71 27.16
C VAL A 4 17.44 -39.47 27.43
N LYS A 5 17.87 -38.66 28.40
CA LYS A 5 17.16 -37.45 28.83
C LYS A 5 17.51 -36.24 27.94
N PRO A 6 16.64 -35.22 27.87
CA PRO A 6 16.94 -33.96 27.20
C PRO A 6 18.29 -33.39 27.66
N GLY A 7 19.19 -33.16 26.71
CA GLY A 7 20.52 -32.61 26.93
C GLY A 7 21.65 -33.63 27.01
N GLU A 8 21.36 -34.93 27.04
CA GLU A 8 22.38 -35.99 26.98
C GLU A 8 22.77 -36.31 25.52
N SER A 9 24.04 -36.63 25.26
CA SER A 9 24.57 -37.00 23.94
C SER A 9 24.74 -38.51 23.79
N PHE A 10 24.60 -39.03 22.57
CA PHE A 10 24.86 -40.42 22.20
C PHE A 10 25.35 -40.51 20.75
N GLY A 11 26.09 -41.57 20.39
CA GLY A 11 26.55 -41.80 19.01
C GLY A 11 28.03 -41.45 18.72
N GLU A 12 28.85 -41.24 19.74
CA GLU A 12 30.24 -40.77 19.61
C GLU A 12 31.21 -41.74 18.90
N PHE A 13 30.78 -42.96 18.58
CA PHE A 13 31.57 -43.95 17.85
C PHE A 13 30.89 -44.38 16.56
N THR A 14 31.67 -44.52 15.50
CA THR A 14 31.18 -45.01 14.21
C THR A 14 31.09 -46.53 14.19
N LEU A 15 30.15 -47.07 13.42
CA LEU A 15 30.01 -48.52 13.23
C LEU A 15 31.16 -49.12 12.39
N PHE A 16 31.86 -48.29 11.61
CA PHE A 16 32.92 -48.68 10.68
C PHE A 16 34.23 -47.92 10.98
N PRO A 17 34.94 -48.27 12.06
CA PRO A 17 36.16 -47.56 12.45
C PRO A 17 37.28 -47.65 11.40
N GLU A 18 37.28 -48.68 10.56
CA GLU A 18 38.26 -48.88 9.47
C GLU A 18 38.10 -47.89 8.30
N ALA A 19 36.94 -47.23 8.19
CA ALA A 19 36.59 -46.41 7.02
C ALA A 19 36.86 -44.91 7.19
N ASN A 20 37.54 -44.50 8.27
CA ASN A 20 37.85 -43.10 8.60
C ASN A 20 36.65 -42.14 8.50
N PHE A 21 35.45 -42.60 8.86
CA PHE A 21 34.28 -41.72 8.97
C PHE A 21 34.36 -40.82 10.18
N GLN A 22 33.92 -39.58 10.05
CA GLN A 22 33.84 -38.68 11.21
C GLN A 22 32.78 -39.20 12.21
N PRO A 23 33.09 -39.25 13.52
CA PRO A 23 32.12 -39.64 14.54
C PRO A 23 31.00 -38.61 14.63
N TYR A 24 29.75 -39.08 14.75
CA TYR A 24 28.55 -38.24 14.75
C TYR A 24 27.77 -38.41 16.06
N GLY A 25 27.90 -37.44 16.97
CA GLY A 25 27.13 -37.39 18.21
C GLY A 25 25.79 -36.67 18.02
N ALA A 26 24.70 -37.29 18.45
CA ALA A 26 23.39 -36.67 18.53
C ALA A 26 23.09 -36.28 19.99
N ARG A 27 22.46 -35.12 20.20
CA ARG A 27 21.99 -34.68 21.52
C ARG A 27 20.47 -34.79 21.59
N ALA A 28 19.95 -35.46 22.61
CA ALA A 28 18.51 -35.60 22.77
C ALA A 28 17.89 -34.24 23.13
N SER A 29 16.91 -33.76 22.36
CA SER A 29 16.13 -32.54 22.67
C SER A 29 14.92 -32.83 23.55
N VAL A 30 14.46 -34.08 23.54
CA VAL A 30 13.33 -34.61 24.33
C VAL A 30 13.75 -35.95 24.97
N ASN A 31 12.93 -36.54 25.83
CA ASN A 31 13.21 -37.89 26.35
C ASN A 31 13.11 -38.91 25.20
N VAL A 32 14.19 -39.63 24.92
CA VAL A 32 14.25 -40.61 23.82
C VAL A 32 14.59 -41.99 24.38
N GLN A 33 13.88 -43.02 23.90
CA GLN A 33 14.23 -44.42 24.16
C GLN A 33 15.11 -44.95 23.04
N LEU A 34 16.34 -45.35 23.36
CA LEU A 34 17.27 -45.97 22.42
C LEU A 34 17.18 -47.49 22.50
N CYS A 35 17.05 -48.13 21.35
CA CYS A 35 17.25 -49.56 21.21
C CYS A 35 18.75 -49.83 21.01
N PHE A 36 19.34 -50.66 21.88
CA PHE A 36 20.74 -51.05 21.80
C PHE A 36 20.84 -52.45 21.19
N ILE A 37 21.57 -52.56 20.08
CA ILE A 37 21.94 -53.84 19.47
C ILE A 37 23.42 -54.08 19.80
N PRO A 38 23.77 -55.16 20.50
CA PRO A 38 25.17 -55.47 20.79
C PRO A 38 25.98 -55.62 19.51
N SER A 39 27.20 -55.06 19.49
CA SER A 39 28.09 -55.13 18.33
C SER A 39 28.38 -56.57 17.93
N THR A 40 28.50 -57.49 18.88
CA THR A 40 28.70 -58.93 18.61
C THR A 40 27.60 -59.54 17.74
N VAL A 41 26.35 -59.14 17.94
CA VAL A 41 25.19 -59.61 17.17
C VAL A 41 25.18 -58.97 15.78
N LEU A 42 25.43 -57.66 15.72
CA LEU A 42 25.42 -56.92 14.46
C LEU A 42 26.59 -57.33 13.55
N SER A 43 27.79 -57.54 14.10
CA SER A 43 28.94 -58.05 13.37
C SER A 43 28.70 -59.46 12.83
N ALA A 44 28.10 -60.35 13.62
CA ALA A 44 27.73 -61.69 13.16
C ALA A 44 26.72 -61.65 12.00
N LEU A 45 25.74 -60.75 12.07
CA LEU A 45 24.75 -60.53 11.00
C LEU A 45 25.39 -59.92 9.74
N MET A 46 26.32 -58.99 9.88
CA MET A 46 27.03 -58.38 8.76
C MET A 46 27.98 -59.35 8.04
N ILE A 47 28.55 -60.30 8.77
CA ILE A 47 29.35 -61.39 8.21
C ILE A 47 28.45 -62.38 7.47
N LYS A 48 27.31 -62.76 8.07
CA LYS A 48 26.39 -63.74 7.48
C LYS A 48 25.61 -63.20 6.27
N TYR A 49 25.29 -61.90 6.26
CA TYR A 49 24.51 -61.25 5.21
C TYR A 49 25.21 -59.96 4.72
N PRO A 50 26.07 -60.06 3.69
CA PRO A 50 26.86 -58.92 3.18
C PRO A 50 26.03 -57.74 2.69
N GLN A 51 24.78 -57.96 2.27
CA GLN A 51 23.87 -56.89 1.84
C GLN A 51 23.57 -55.88 2.96
N ILE A 52 23.46 -56.34 4.21
CA ILE A 52 23.21 -55.47 5.37
C ILE A 52 24.42 -54.58 5.61
N ARG A 53 25.64 -55.15 5.56
CA ARG A 53 26.88 -54.39 5.67
C ARG A 53 26.97 -53.32 4.58
N ASN A 54 26.70 -53.67 3.33
CA ASN A 54 26.78 -52.73 2.20
C ASN A 54 25.75 -51.60 2.30
N HIS A 55 24.52 -51.91 2.73
CA HIS A 55 23.49 -50.89 2.92
C HIS A 55 23.84 -49.90 4.04
N LEU A 56 24.30 -50.41 5.19
CA LEU A 56 24.74 -49.58 6.32
C LEU A 56 25.97 -48.74 5.95
N PHE A 57 26.90 -49.31 5.17
CA PHE A 57 28.09 -48.60 4.69
C PHE A 57 27.74 -47.49 3.70
N ALA A 58 26.82 -47.73 2.75
CA ALA A 58 26.34 -46.72 1.80
C ALA A 58 25.62 -45.56 2.50
N LYS A 59 24.80 -45.86 3.51
CA LYS A 59 24.17 -44.84 4.37
C LYS A 59 25.21 -44.03 5.16
N ALA A 60 26.21 -44.69 5.72
CA ALA A 60 27.29 -44.01 6.43
C ALA A 60 28.07 -43.06 5.50
N ASN A 61 28.39 -43.51 4.29
CA ASN A 61 29.05 -42.68 3.27
C ASN A 61 28.24 -41.44 2.88
N ALA A 62 26.94 -41.57 2.65
CA ALA A 62 26.07 -40.45 2.27
C ALA A 62 25.95 -39.40 3.39
N ILE A 63 25.96 -39.83 4.66
CA ILE A 63 25.95 -38.93 5.81
C ILE A 63 27.32 -38.25 5.95
N ASN A 64 28.42 -39.01 5.81
CA ASN A 64 29.77 -38.48 5.87
C ASN A 64 30.04 -37.47 4.75
N SER A 65 29.56 -37.69 3.53
CA SER A 65 29.71 -36.72 2.42
C SER A 65 28.97 -35.41 2.68
N ASN A 66 27.81 -35.43 3.36
CA ASN A 66 27.10 -34.21 3.74
C ASN A 66 27.84 -33.43 4.83
N LEU A 67 28.50 -34.13 5.77
CA LEU A 67 29.34 -33.53 6.81
C LEU A 67 30.62 -32.92 6.22
N VAL A 68 31.31 -33.65 5.33
CA VAL A 68 32.51 -33.14 4.65
C VAL A 68 32.19 -31.97 3.72
N ASN A 69 31.09 -32.01 2.96
CA ASN A 69 30.67 -30.88 2.12
C ASN A 69 30.30 -29.64 2.94
N SER A 70 29.79 -29.80 4.18
CA SER A 70 29.55 -28.66 5.06
C SER A 70 30.86 -28.09 5.64
N GLU A 71 31.90 -28.91 5.85
CA GLU A 71 33.25 -28.43 6.20
C GLU A 71 34.03 -27.83 5.01
N GLU A 72 33.85 -28.31 3.77
CA GLU A 72 34.45 -27.73 2.55
C GLU A 72 33.83 -26.38 2.16
N LEU A 73 32.52 -26.21 2.37
CA LEU A 73 31.87 -24.89 2.27
C LEU A 73 32.37 -23.90 3.35
N LEU A 74 32.84 -24.39 4.50
CA LEU A 74 33.42 -23.57 5.56
C LEU A 74 34.91 -23.24 5.33
N THR A 75 35.65 -24.03 4.54
CA THR A 75 37.10 -23.82 4.29
C THR A 75 37.40 -23.03 3.02
N SER A 76 36.51 -23.01 2.02
CA SER A 76 36.66 -22.21 0.79
C SER A 76 36.44 -20.69 0.95
N THR A 77 36.13 -20.22 2.16
CA THR A 77 35.87 -18.79 2.46
C THR A 77 37.06 -18.04 3.09
N GLN A 78 38.26 -18.64 3.18
CA GLN A 78 39.41 -18.01 3.85
C GLN A 78 40.56 -17.65 2.89
N GLN A 79 40.47 -16.43 2.31
CA GLN A 79 41.52 -15.44 1.97
C GLN A 79 40.98 -14.59 0.81
N SER A 80 40.53 -13.33 0.95
CA SER A 80 40.96 -12.20 1.77
C SER A 80 39.77 -11.28 2.11
N ILE A 81 39.51 -10.96 3.37
CA ILE A 81 38.86 -9.72 3.85
C ILE A 81 39.14 -9.59 5.37
N LEU A 82 39.46 -8.37 5.82
CA LEU A 82 39.61 -7.90 7.21
C LEU A 82 38.36 -8.22 8.09
N PRO A 83 38.49 -8.24 9.42
CA PRO A 83 37.68 -9.09 10.29
C PRO A 83 36.25 -8.56 10.53
N THR A 84 35.26 -9.39 10.24
CA THR A 84 33.92 -9.38 10.86
C THR A 84 33.76 -10.62 11.75
N PRO A 85 32.98 -10.52 12.84
CA PRO A 85 33.23 -11.23 14.08
C PRO A 85 32.57 -12.60 14.16
N VAL A 86 33.16 -13.42 15.02
CA VAL A 86 32.61 -14.61 15.66
C VAL A 86 31.15 -14.39 16.07
N ILE A 87 30.22 -15.20 15.54
CA ILE A 87 28.91 -15.41 16.15
C ILE A 87 29.02 -16.68 16.99
N GLU A 88 29.22 -16.46 18.29
CA GLU A 88 29.04 -17.44 19.35
C GLU A 88 27.65 -18.11 19.26
N PRO A 89 27.49 -19.31 19.86
CA PRO A 89 26.17 -19.87 20.07
C PRO A 89 25.31 -18.80 20.76
N GLN A 90 24.03 -18.64 20.38
CA GLN A 90 23.12 -17.79 21.13
C GLN A 90 22.89 -18.40 22.53
N LEU A 91 23.88 -18.23 23.41
CA LEU A 91 23.63 -17.92 24.80
C LEU A 91 22.46 -16.95 24.81
N SER A 92 21.50 -17.19 25.70
CA SER A 92 20.69 -16.12 26.28
C SER A 92 21.54 -14.87 26.30
N LYS A 93 21.27 -13.88 25.40
CA LYS A 93 22.07 -12.66 25.31
C LYS A 93 22.20 -12.20 26.76
N LYS A 94 23.40 -12.26 27.35
CA LYS A 94 23.65 -11.53 28.59
C LYS A 94 23.14 -10.15 28.25
N ILE A 95 22.11 -9.70 28.96
CA ILE A 95 21.55 -8.35 28.84
C ILE A 95 22.71 -7.42 29.17
N SER A 96 23.51 -7.09 28.16
CA SER A 96 24.74 -6.36 28.31
C SER A 96 24.34 -4.91 28.39
N LYS A 97 24.20 -4.47 29.64
CA LYS A 97 23.60 -3.20 30.09
C LYS A 97 22.11 -3.12 29.77
N ALA A 98 21.34 -2.69 30.77
CA ALA A 98 19.95 -2.29 30.57
C ALA A 98 19.89 -1.30 29.39
N TYR A 99 19.39 -1.74 28.24
CA TYR A 99 19.02 -0.83 27.16
C TYR A 99 17.79 -0.08 27.67
N LEU A 100 18.04 1.11 28.20
CA LEU A 100 17.01 2.10 28.41
C LEU A 100 16.92 2.86 27.08
N PRO A 101 15.97 2.55 26.20
CA PRO A 101 15.73 3.39 25.03
C PRO A 101 15.54 4.82 25.53
N SER A 102 16.33 5.74 25.01
CA SER A 102 16.14 7.16 25.28
C SER A 102 15.19 7.72 24.24
N PRO A 103 14.11 8.41 24.63
CA PRO A 103 13.23 9.06 23.66
C PRO A 103 14.07 10.00 22.79
N THR A 104 13.75 10.10 21.49
CA THR A 104 14.46 10.99 20.54
C THR A 104 14.39 12.47 20.96
N GLN A 105 13.51 12.81 21.89
CA GLN A 105 13.39 14.14 22.49
C GLN A 105 14.00 14.14 23.89
N ARG A 106 15.26 14.56 24.00
CA ARG A 106 15.83 14.99 25.29
C ARG A 106 15.36 16.42 25.58
N VAL A 107 14.73 16.62 26.72
CA VAL A 107 14.48 17.95 27.28
C VAL A 107 15.83 18.53 27.70
N GLY A 108 16.47 19.31 26.82
CA GLY A 108 17.80 19.84 27.09
C GLY A 108 18.16 21.00 26.19
N HIS A 109 17.46 22.14 26.33
CA HIS A 109 17.98 23.51 26.16
C HIS A 109 16.85 24.51 26.44
N LEU A 110 17.19 25.70 26.97
CA LEU A 110 16.22 26.77 27.30
C LEU A 110 15.26 27.11 26.14
N PHE A 111 15.72 26.98 24.89
CA PHE A 111 14.94 27.25 23.67
C PHE A 111 13.98 26.11 23.24
N GLN A 112 14.15 24.89 23.76
CA GLN A 112 13.23 23.77 23.47
C GLN A 112 12.02 23.73 24.42
N LYS A 113 12.05 24.44 25.56
CA LYS A 113 10.89 24.56 26.46
C LYS A 113 9.69 25.27 25.81
N THR A 114 9.94 26.15 24.85
CA THR A 114 8.91 26.91 24.11
C THR A 114 8.42 26.20 22.84
N ILE A 115 9.11 25.15 22.37
CA ILE A 115 8.73 24.39 21.17
C ILE A 115 8.73 22.89 21.51
N ARG A 116 7.87 22.48 22.45
CA ARG A 116 7.54 21.05 22.64
C ARG A 116 6.77 20.60 21.39
N ARG A 117 7.40 19.87 20.48
CA ARG A 117 6.74 19.28 19.31
C ARG A 117 6.87 17.77 19.38
N TYR A 118 5.85 17.10 19.92
CA TYR A 118 5.75 15.64 19.87
C TYR A 118 5.68 15.16 18.41
N PRO A 119 6.03 13.89 18.12
CA PRO A 119 5.81 13.36 16.78
C PRO A 119 4.31 13.33 16.47
N PHE A 120 3.96 13.67 15.23
CA PHE A 120 2.59 13.60 14.76
C PHE A 120 2.55 12.89 13.41
N PHE A 121 1.60 12.00 13.26
CA PHE A 121 1.30 11.31 12.01
C PHE A 121 -0.21 11.38 11.80
N ALA A 122 -0.62 11.93 10.65
CA ALA A 122 -2.03 12.07 10.32
C ALA A 122 -2.57 10.76 9.76
N GLN A 123 -3.77 10.37 10.15
CA GLN A 123 -4.43 9.19 9.56
C GLN A 123 -4.67 9.40 8.06
N GLN A 124 -4.50 8.35 7.25
CA GLN A 124 -4.65 8.40 5.79
C GLN A 124 -6.03 7.93 5.32
N SER A 125 -6.68 7.07 6.09
CA SER A 125 -8.09 6.67 5.99
C SER A 125 -8.76 6.75 7.38
N GLY A 126 -10.09 6.76 7.41
CA GLY A 126 -10.87 6.86 8.66
C GLY A 126 -10.65 5.68 9.62
N SER A 127 -10.31 4.50 9.08
CA SER A 127 -10.04 3.30 9.87
C SER A 127 -8.62 3.25 10.48
N ASP A 128 -7.73 4.19 10.14
CA ASP A 128 -6.30 4.10 10.45
C ASP A 128 -5.89 4.66 11.80
N CYS A 129 -6.82 5.20 12.57
CA CYS A 129 -6.51 5.96 13.79
C CYS A 129 -5.58 5.18 14.73
N GLY A 130 -5.84 3.89 14.95
CA GLY A 130 -5.00 3.02 15.77
C GLY A 130 -3.59 2.79 15.20
N ALA A 131 -3.48 2.46 13.92
CA ALA A 131 -2.19 2.25 13.25
C ALA A 131 -1.36 3.54 13.22
N ALA A 132 -1.99 4.69 12.97
CA ALA A 132 -1.37 6.00 13.03
C ALA A 132 -0.86 6.33 14.44
N CYS A 133 -1.60 5.94 15.49
CA CYS A 133 -1.14 6.05 16.88
C CYS A 133 0.13 5.23 17.12
N LEU A 134 0.22 4.01 16.60
CA LEU A 134 1.43 3.18 16.69
C LEU A 134 2.61 3.80 15.93
N VAL A 135 2.38 4.41 14.76
CA VAL A 135 3.42 5.18 14.04
C VAL A 135 3.93 6.34 14.88
N MET A 136 3.03 7.09 15.53
CA MET A 136 3.37 8.21 16.40
C MET A 136 4.22 7.78 17.59
N VAL A 137 3.80 6.72 18.30
CA VAL A 137 4.55 6.14 19.42
C VAL A 137 5.91 5.60 18.95
N SER A 138 5.97 4.93 17.81
CA SER A 138 7.23 4.43 17.24
C SER A 138 8.20 5.57 16.92
N ARG A 139 7.69 6.66 16.33
CA ARG A 139 8.49 7.87 16.03
C ARG A 139 9.00 8.55 17.30
N TYR A 140 8.25 8.50 18.40
CA TYR A 140 8.68 9.00 19.71
C TYR A 140 9.89 8.25 20.27
N TRP A 141 9.96 6.94 19.99
CA TRP A 141 11.10 6.09 20.34
C TRP A 141 12.18 6.04 19.26
N GLY A 142 12.07 6.87 18.23
CA GLY A 142 13.10 7.04 17.19
C GLY A 142 13.03 6.06 16.03
N LYS A 143 11.95 5.27 15.90
CA LYS A 143 11.75 4.32 14.78
C LYS A 143 10.65 4.79 13.84
N ARG A 144 10.85 4.58 12.54
CA ARG A 144 9.87 4.93 11.50
C ARG A 144 9.36 3.67 10.82
N PHE A 145 8.06 3.43 10.93
CA PHE A 145 7.37 2.33 10.27
C PHE A 145 6.34 2.86 9.28
N SER A 146 6.10 2.09 8.22
CA SER A 146 4.99 2.28 7.30
C SER A 146 3.68 2.04 8.07
N VAL A 147 2.69 2.91 7.83
CA VAL A 147 1.35 2.76 8.41
C VAL A 147 0.73 1.44 7.97
N ASN A 148 1.01 0.99 6.75
CA ASN A 148 0.28 -0.11 6.13
C ASN A 148 0.75 -1.45 6.66
N ARG A 149 2.07 -1.59 6.87
CA ARG A 149 2.61 -2.70 7.65
C ARG A 149 1.94 -2.78 9.02
N LEU A 150 1.75 -1.63 9.69
CA LEU A 150 1.07 -1.61 10.98
C LEU A 150 -0.44 -1.86 10.87
N ARG A 151 -1.11 -1.44 9.79
CA ARG A 151 -2.52 -1.73 9.52
C ARG A 151 -2.74 -3.21 9.29
N GLU A 152 -1.89 -3.81 8.48
CA GLU A 152 -1.94 -5.24 8.14
C GLU A 152 -1.72 -6.08 9.39
N ILE A 153 -0.66 -5.82 10.16
CA ILE A 153 -0.41 -6.56 11.40
C ILE A 153 -1.50 -6.28 12.45
N ALA A 154 -2.00 -5.04 12.52
CA ALA A 154 -3.09 -4.69 13.44
C ALA A 154 -4.47 -5.18 12.98
N ASN A 155 -4.57 -5.77 11.79
CA ASN A 155 -5.80 -6.23 11.16
C ASN A 155 -6.88 -5.13 11.13
N VAL A 156 -6.50 -3.97 10.60
CA VAL A 156 -7.41 -2.83 10.44
C VAL A 156 -8.41 -3.13 9.32
N ASP A 157 -9.68 -3.27 9.69
CA ASP A 157 -10.79 -3.44 8.75
C ASP A 157 -11.44 -2.10 8.40
N ARG A 158 -12.60 -2.14 7.73
CA ARG A 158 -13.39 -0.93 7.42
C ARG A 158 -13.91 -0.20 8.67
N ASN A 159 -14.04 -0.89 9.79
CA ASN A 159 -14.53 -0.36 11.06
C ASN A 159 -13.40 0.17 11.97
N GLY A 160 -12.14 -0.20 11.70
CA GLY A 160 -10.95 0.30 12.38
C GLY A 160 -10.09 -0.80 12.99
N ALA A 161 -9.26 -0.43 13.97
CA ALA A 161 -8.39 -1.35 14.69
C ALA A 161 -9.00 -1.80 16.02
N SER A 162 -8.90 -3.08 16.35
CA SER A 162 -9.19 -3.54 17.71
C SER A 162 -8.00 -3.24 18.65
N LEU A 163 -8.24 -3.00 19.94
CA LEU A 163 -7.17 -2.78 20.93
C LEU A 163 -6.19 -3.96 20.97
N ARG A 164 -6.70 -5.18 20.77
CA ARG A 164 -5.90 -6.40 20.69
C ARG A 164 -5.04 -6.43 19.42
N GLY A 165 -5.63 -6.14 18.25
CA GLY A 165 -4.88 -6.02 17.00
C GLY A 165 -3.74 -4.99 17.12
N LEU A 166 -4.00 -3.86 17.76
CA LEU A 166 -2.97 -2.86 18.07
C LEU A 166 -1.89 -3.39 19.03
N SER A 167 -2.27 -4.22 20.00
CA SER A 167 -1.32 -4.90 20.90
C SER A 167 -0.40 -5.83 20.12
N THR A 168 -0.96 -6.72 19.30
CA THR A 168 -0.21 -7.65 18.46
C THR A 168 0.73 -6.91 17.50
N ALA A 169 0.23 -5.84 16.87
CA ALA A 169 1.05 -5.01 15.99
C ALA A 169 2.20 -4.33 16.75
N ALA A 170 1.94 -3.77 17.93
CA ALA A 170 2.96 -3.22 18.80
C ALA A 170 4.00 -4.27 19.24
N GLU A 171 3.57 -5.47 19.58
CA GLU A 171 4.44 -6.58 19.97
C GLU A 171 5.34 -7.02 18.81
N SER A 172 4.78 -7.16 17.61
CA SER A 172 5.51 -7.56 16.40
C SER A 172 6.64 -6.59 16.00
N ILE A 173 6.50 -5.29 16.31
CA ILE A 173 7.53 -4.29 16.03
C ILE A 173 8.51 -4.10 17.19
N GLY A 174 8.25 -4.73 18.35
CA GLY A 174 9.15 -4.76 19.50
C GLY A 174 8.74 -3.92 20.71
N PHE A 175 7.46 -3.58 20.86
CA PHE A 175 6.92 -3.05 22.12
C PHE A 175 6.38 -4.16 23.01
N SER A 176 6.61 -4.06 24.32
CA SER A 176 5.80 -4.76 25.30
C SER A 176 4.55 -3.94 25.56
N THR A 177 3.42 -4.60 25.47
CA THR A 177 2.09 -4.00 25.53
C THR A 177 1.39 -4.43 26.81
N ARG A 178 0.60 -3.51 27.38
CA ARG A 178 -0.32 -3.87 28.45
C ARG A 178 -1.65 -3.15 28.25
N PRO A 179 -2.68 -3.82 27.70
CA PRO A 179 -4.03 -3.26 27.65
C PRO A 179 -4.58 -3.21 29.08
N VAL A 180 -4.99 -2.02 29.53
CA VAL A 180 -5.52 -1.79 30.87
C VAL A 180 -6.74 -0.89 30.82
N LYS A 181 -7.64 -1.07 31.77
CA LYS A 181 -8.66 -0.07 32.11
C LYS A 181 -8.10 0.80 33.23
N ALA A 182 -7.84 2.08 32.95
CA ALA A 182 -7.17 2.99 33.87
C ALA A 182 -8.08 4.16 34.28
N THR A 183 -7.77 4.77 35.42
CA THR A 183 -8.27 6.10 35.79
C THR A 183 -7.19 7.14 35.51
N LEU A 184 -7.57 8.40 35.36
CA LEU A 184 -6.64 9.49 35.01
C LEU A 184 -5.44 9.56 35.96
N ASN A 185 -5.68 9.46 37.27
CA ASN A 185 -4.63 9.50 38.29
C ASN A 185 -3.62 8.35 38.12
N LYS A 186 -4.12 7.12 37.88
CA LYS A 186 -3.26 5.95 37.65
C LYS A 186 -2.54 6.02 36.31
N LEU A 187 -3.12 6.66 35.30
CA LEU A 187 -2.49 6.87 34.01
C LEU A 187 -1.32 7.86 34.10
N ALA A 188 -1.44 8.91 34.93
CA ALA A 188 -0.38 9.88 35.18
C ALA A 188 0.87 9.26 35.85
N GLU A 189 0.69 8.16 36.58
CA GLU A 189 1.79 7.40 37.21
C GLU A 189 2.52 6.45 36.23
N GLN A 190 1.95 6.18 35.04
CA GLN A 190 2.55 5.28 34.06
C GLN A 190 3.58 5.99 33.18
N LYS A 191 4.44 5.20 32.52
CA LYS A 191 5.35 5.68 31.49
C LYS A 191 4.58 5.99 30.21
N LEU A 192 4.58 7.25 29.80
CA LEU A 192 4.02 7.75 28.54
C LEU A 192 5.10 7.73 27.43
N PRO A 193 4.74 7.65 26.13
CA PRO A 193 3.39 7.76 25.56
C PRO A 193 2.55 6.48 25.62
N ALA A 194 1.23 6.67 25.71
CA ALA A 194 0.24 5.58 25.72
C ALA A 194 -0.85 5.83 24.68
N ILE A 195 -1.45 4.77 24.13
CA ILE A 195 -2.58 4.86 23.20
C ILE A 195 -3.87 4.70 23.99
N VAL A 196 -4.81 5.63 23.86
CA VAL A 196 -6.09 5.60 24.58
C VAL A 196 -7.26 5.51 23.62
N HIS A 197 -8.30 4.79 24.03
CA HIS A 197 -9.52 4.63 23.24
C HIS A 197 -10.48 5.78 23.53
N TRP A 198 -10.80 6.54 22.47
CA TRP A 198 -11.45 7.83 22.48
C TRP A 198 -12.86 7.75 21.88
N GLU A 199 -13.86 8.30 22.59
CA GLU A 199 -15.26 8.43 22.15
C GLU A 199 -15.92 7.13 21.66
N GLY A 200 -15.38 5.97 22.03
CA GLY A 200 -15.93 4.66 21.65
C GLY A 200 -15.62 4.21 20.21
N LYS A 201 -14.98 5.05 19.39
CA LYS A 201 -14.79 4.80 17.95
C LYS A 201 -13.42 5.24 17.41
N HIS A 202 -12.55 5.79 18.24
CA HIS A 202 -11.31 6.43 17.80
C HIS A 202 -10.14 6.10 18.75
N TYR A 203 -8.91 6.30 18.29
CA TYR A 203 -7.71 6.18 19.14
C TYR A 203 -6.87 7.44 19.06
N ILE A 204 -6.33 7.86 20.21
CA ILE A 204 -5.41 9.00 20.31
C ILE A 204 -4.18 8.63 21.15
N VAL A 205 -3.08 9.35 20.97
CA VAL A 205 -1.86 9.16 21.76
C VAL A 205 -1.79 10.20 22.87
N VAL A 206 -1.58 9.75 24.11
CA VAL A 206 -1.28 10.62 25.25
C VAL A 206 0.23 10.69 25.40
N TYR A 207 0.80 11.89 25.29
CA TYR A 207 2.25 12.10 25.41
C TYR A 207 2.68 12.50 26.83
N GLU A 208 1.91 13.38 27.47
CA GLU A 208 2.25 13.94 28.77
C GLU A 208 0.97 14.35 29.52
N ILE A 209 0.93 14.08 30.82
CA ILE A 209 -0.13 14.55 31.72
C ILE A 209 0.52 15.54 32.68
N THR A 210 0.09 16.80 32.62
CA THR A 210 0.53 17.87 33.53
C THR A 210 -0.52 18.10 34.62
N PRO A 211 -0.22 18.83 35.71
CA PRO A 211 -1.19 19.10 36.78
C PRO A 211 -2.46 19.85 36.32
N LYS A 212 -2.42 20.54 35.17
CA LYS A 212 -3.54 21.34 34.66
C LYS A 212 -4.14 20.82 33.35
N SER A 213 -3.37 20.08 32.54
CA SER A 213 -3.81 19.64 31.22
C SER A 213 -3.13 18.34 30.75
N VAL A 214 -3.77 17.66 29.80
CA VAL A 214 -3.25 16.47 29.11
C VAL A 214 -2.85 16.85 27.70
N ILE A 215 -1.62 16.55 27.32
CA ILE A 215 -1.12 16.74 25.94
C ILE A 215 -1.37 15.46 25.16
N VAL A 216 -2.24 15.56 24.16
CA VAL A 216 -2.62 14.45 23.30
C VAL A 216 -2.32 14.75 21.84
N ALA A 217 -2.15 13.71 21.05
CA ALA A 217 -2.14 13.79 19.61
C ALA A 217 -3.25 12.91 19.05
N ASP A 218 -4.22 13.55 18.42
CA ASP A 218 -5.30 12.91 17.69
C ASP A 218 -4.87 12.76 16.21
N PRO A 219 -4.78 11.53 15.67
CA PRO A 219 -4.42 11.30 14.27
C PRO A 219 -5.26 12.07 13.23
N GLY A 220 -6.53 12.39 13.53
CA GLY A 220 -7.44 13.10 12.64
C GLY A 220 -7.38 14.63 12.78
N ILE A 221 -7.13 15.14 13.99
CA ILE A 221 -7.20 16.58 14.29
C ILE A 221 -5.81 17.22 14.40
N GLY A 222 -4.85 16.52 15.03
CA GLY A 222 -3.53 17.05 15.36
C GLY A 222 -3.20 16.99 16.84
N GLN A 223 -2.22 17.80 17.27
CA GLN A 223 -1.86 17.92 18.68
C GLN A 223 -2.81 18.85 19.41
N LEU A 224 -3.36 18.38 20.51
CA LEU A 224 -4.32 19.10 21.35
C LEU A 224 -3.80 19.13 22.79
N THR A 225 -4.14 20.20 23.50
CA THR A 225 -3.94 20.31 24.95
C THR A 225 -5.31 20.39 25.58
N LEU A 226 -5.74 19.31 26.23
CA LEU A 226 -7.08 19.18 26.79
C LEU A 226 -7.06 19.43 28.29
N SER A 227 -8.14 20.00 28.81
CA SER A 227 -8.36 20.02 30.26
C SER A 227 -8.65 18.61 30.78
N HIS A 228 -8.44 18.38 32.08
CA HIS A 228 -8.73 17.09 32.69
C HIS A 228 -10.20 16.68 32.54
N ALA A 229 -11.13 17.64 32.67
CA ALA A 229 -12.57 17.39 32.55
C ALA A 229 -12.94 16.94 31.13
N GLU A 230 -12.46 17.66 30.11
CA GLU A 230 -12.68 17.30 28.70
C GLU A 230 -12.07 15.94 28.36
N PHE A 231 -10.87 15.65 28.85
CA PHE A 231 -10.24 14.35 28.63
C PHE A 231 -11.04 13.20 29.25
N THR A 232 -11.50 13.35 30.49
CA THR A 232 -12.29 12.30 31.16
C THR A 232 -13.69 12.12 30.59
N ALA A 233 -14.28 13.15 29.98
CA ALA A 233 -15.60 13.05 29.37
C ALA A 233 -15.59 12.19 28.10
N ASN A 234 -14.52 12.30 27.30
CA ASN A 234 -14.42 11.64 25.99
C ASN A 234 -13.61 10.33 26.04
N TRP A 235 -12.80 10.11 27.08
CA TRP A 235 -12.02 8.88 27.23
C TRP A 235 -12.86 7.73 27.81
N THR A 236 -12.84 6.59 27.12
CA THR A 236 -13.60 5.38 27.53
C THR A 236 -12.99 4.62 28.72
N GLY A 237 -11.80 5.01 29.18
CA GLY A 237 -11.06 4.35 30.26
C GLY A 237 -10.12 3.23 29.78
N TYR A 238 -10.20 2.78 28.53
CA TYR A 238 -9.28 1.79 27.98
C TYR A 238 -7.99 2.45 27.45
N THR A 239 -6.85 1.84 27.79
CA THR A 239 -5.51 2.31 27.42
C THR A 239 -4.61 1.15 27.07
N LEU A 240 -3.84 1.29 26.00
CA LEU A 240 -2.72 0.44 25.65
C LEU A 240 -1.43 1.12 26.10
N LEU A 241 -0.78 0.57 27.13
CA LEU A 241 0.54 1.00 27.56
C LEU A 241 1.59 0.33 26.68
N LEU A 242 2.55 1.11 26.16
CA LEU A 242 3.62 0.60 25.30
C LEU A 242 4.97 0.87 25.94
N GLN A 243 5.76 -0.18 26.12
CA GLN A 243 7.14 -0.09 26.59
C GLN A 243 8.09 -0.67 25.54
N PRO A 244 9.03 0.12 25.01
CA PRO A 244 9.99 -0.37 24.04
C PRO A 244 10.86 -1.49 24.63
N THR A 245 11.01 -2.60 23.89
CA THR A 245 11.91 -3.70 24.25
C THR A 245 13.23 -3.61 23.48
N ALA A 246 14.18 -4.51 23.76
CA ALA A 246 15.42 -4.61 22.99
C ALA A 246 15.17 -4.96 21.50
N PHE A 247 14.07 -5.66 21.19
CA PHE A 247 13.70 -6.07 19.84
C PHE A 247 13.42 -4.86 18.93
N LEU A 248 12.85 -3.78 19.47
CA LEU A 248 12.54 -2.56 18.72
C LEU A 248 13.78 -1.95 18.04
N LYS A 249 14.98 -2.12 18.62
CA LYS A 249 16.23 -1.60 18.06
C LYS A 249 16.62 -2.34 16.78
N ASP A 250 16.41 -3.64 16.75
CA ASP A 250 16.84 -4.53 15.66
C ASP A 250 15.83 -4.52 14.49
N THR A 251 14.59 -4.07 14.71
CA THR A 251 13.58 -3.91 13.65
C THR A 251 14.02 -2.87 12.62
N GLN A 252 14.08 -3.28 11.34
CA GLN A 252 14.42 -2.40 10.22
C GLN A 252 13.34 -1.34 9.96
N GLU A 253 13.78 -0.11 9.67
CA GLU A 253 12.88 0.98 9.30
C GLU A 253 12.44 0.83 7.85
N THR A 254 11.13 0.90 7.60
CA THR A 254 10.54 0.82 6.25
C THR A 254 10.30 2.24 5.73
N ILE A 255 11.37 3.02 5.56
CA ILE A 255 11.27 4.30 4.86
C ILE A 255 11.56 4.02 3.40
N THR A 256 10.58 4.25 2.54
CA THR A 256 10.82 4.43 1.11
C THR A 256 11.38 5.86 0.92
N PRO A 257 12.68 6.02 0.60
CA PRO A 257 13.26 7.35 0.43
C PRO A 257 12.68 8.01 -0.82
N PHE A 258 12.43 9.33 -0.75
CA PHE A 258 12.09 10.18 -1.91
C PHE A 258 13.03 9.96 -3.12
N TRP A 259 14.25 9.48 -2.85
CA TRP A 259 15.27 9.15 -3.83
C TRP A 259 14.91 8.01 -4.78
N GLN A 260 14.04 7.05 -4.40
CA GLN A 260 13.56 6.01 -5.30
C GLN A 260 12.80 6.60 -6.50
N PHE A 261 12.24 7.81 -6.37
CA PHE A 261 11.60 8.49 -7.49
C PHE A 261 12.59 8.87 -8.61
N PHE A 262 13.86 9.15 -8.28
CA PHE A 262 14.89 9.40 -9.30
C PHE A 262 15.16 8.16 -10.16
N GLU A 263 14.90 6.95 -9.65
CA GLU A 263 14.99 5.72 -10.45
C GLU A 263 13.92 5.67 -11.54
N LEU A 264 12.76 6.29 -11.34
CA LEU A 264 11.71 6.40 -12.36
C LEU A 264 12.00 7.49 -13.40
N ILE A 265 12.83 8.49 -13.08
CA ILE A 265 13.31 9.50 -14.05
C ILE A 265 14.49 8.96 -14.88
N LYS A 266 15.24 7.99 -14.35
CA LYS A 266 16.43 7.41 -14.98
C LYS A 266 16.24 6.95 -16.43
N PRO A 267 15.12 6.32 -16.85
CA PRO A 267 14.89 5.95 -18.25
C PRO A 267 14.79 7.15 -19.21
N HIS A 268 14.50 8.35 -18.69
CA HIS A 268 14.37 9.59 -19.45
C HIS A 268 15.56 10.54 -19.27
N SER A 269 16.72 10.03 -18.84
CA SER A 269 17.91 10.83 -18.56
C SER A 269 18.41 11.64 -19.76
N LEU A 270 18.20 11.15 -20.98
CA LEU A 270 18.62 11.84 -22.21
C LEU A 270 17.82 13.13 -22.44
N VAL A 271 16.50 13.10 -22.22
CA VAL A 271 15.67 14.30 -22.36
C VAL A 271 15.95 15.28 -21.22
N MET A 272 16.22 14.79 -20.01
CA MET A 272 16.68 15.64 -18.91
C MET A 272 18.03 16.32 -19.22
N LEU A 273 18.94 15.64 -19.94
CA LEU A 273 20.18 16.23 -20.41
C LEU A 273 19.92 17.33 -21.46
N GLU A 274 18.99 17.10 -22.40
CA GLU A 274 18.58 18.11 -23.40
C GLU A 274 17.96 19.35 -22.74
N VAL A 275 17.08 19.16 -21.75
CA VAL A 275 16.47 20.24 -20.96
C VAL A 275 17.52 20.99 -20.15
N PHE A 276 18.47 20.27 -19.54
CA PHE A 276 19.59 20.87 -18.82
C PHE A 276 20.44 21.73 -19.77
N ALA A 277 20.82 21.19 -20.94
CA ALA A 277 21.57 21.90 -21.95
C ALA A 277 20.82 23.15 -22.44
N ALA A 278 19.55 23.01 -22.79
CA ALA A 278 18.70 24.14 -23.20
C ALA A 278 18.62 25.23 -22.12
N SER A 279 18.52 24.84 -20.85
CA SER A 279 18.50 25.78 -19.71
C SER A 279 19.82 26.54 -19.55
N VAL A 280 20.95 25.84 -19.67
CA VAL A 280 22.27 26.47 -19.65
C VAL A 280 22.42 27.46 -20.82
N PHE A 281 22.00 27.07 -22.03
CA PHE A 281 22.01 27.96 -23.19
C PHE A 281 21.12 29.20 -22.96
N ILE A 282 19.87 29.03 -22.53
CA ILE A 282 18.97 30.14 -22.20
C ILE A 282 19.63 31.11 -21.23
N GLN A 283 20.37 30.59 -20.25
CA GLN A 283 21.01 31.43 -19.26
C GLN A 283 22.23 32.19 -19.79
N ILE A 284 23.08 31.53 -20.58
CA ILE A 284 24.21 32.16 -21.25
C ILE A 284 23.71 33.28 -22.17
N PHE A 285 22.69 33.03 -22.97
CA PHE A 285 22.05 34.07 -23.79
C PHE A 285 21.33 35.13 -22.95
N GLY A 286 20.85 34.77 -21.76
CA GLY A 286 20.29 35.70 -20.77
C GLY A 286 21.29 36.74 -20.26
N LEU A 287 22.60 36.46 -20.31
CA LEU A 287 23.66 37.42 -19.96
C LEU A 287 23.85 38.51 -21.01
N ILE A 288 23.44 38.26 -22.26
CA ILE A 288 23.62 39.21 -23.35
C ILE A 288 22.86 40.50 -23.08
N THR A 289 21.64 40.42 -22.53
CA THR A 289 20.83 41.61 -22.26
C THR A 289 21.53 42.58 -21.29
N PRO A 290 21.97 42.17 -20.08
CA PRO A 290 22.77 43.04 -19.19
C PRO A 290 24.03 43.62 -19.86
N LEU A 291 24.77 42.81 -20.61
CA LEU A 291 26.01 43.23 -21.28
C LEU A 291 25.78 44.27 -22.38
N PHE A 292 24.75 44.06 -23.20
CA PHE A 292 24.40 44.98 -24.28
C PHE A 292 23.82 46.27 -23.73
N THR A 293 23.01 46.21 -22.66
CA THR A 293 22.55 47.41 -21.95
C THR A 293 23.72 48.20 -21.35
N GLN A 294 24.71 47.52 -20.77
CA GLN A 294 25.95 48.17 -20.32
C GLN A 294 26.66 48.87 -21.49
N LEU A 295 26.85 48.17 -22.63
CA LEU A 295 27.51 48.72 -23.81
C LEU A 295 26.80 49.97 -24.34
N ILE A 296 25.47 49.97 -24.35
CA ILE A 296 24.66 51.12 -24.74
C ILE A 296 24.98 52.31 -23.83
N LEU A 297 24.91 52.13 -22.52
CA LEU A 297 25.06 53.21 -21.54
C LEU A 297 26.51 53.74 -21.47
N ASP A 298 27.50 52.85 -21.47
CA ASP A 298 28.90 53.24 -21.25
C ASP A 298 29.60 53.75 -22.52
N ARG A 299 29.21 53.26 -23.71
CA ARG A 299 29.87 53.62 -24.98
C ARG A 299 28.96 54.35 -25.94
N VAL A 300 27.80 53.77 -26.27
CA VAL A 300 26.95 54.28 -27.37
C VAL A 300 26.34 55.64 -27.04
N VAL A 301 25.81 55.80 -25.83
CA VAL A 301 25.22 57.06 -25.36
C VAL A 301 26.29 58.15 -25.21
N VAL A 302 27.48 57.78 -24.71
CA VAL A 302 28.60 58.71 -24.52
C VAL A 302 29.18 59.18 -25.87
N GLN A 303 29.32 58.26 -26.84
CA GLN A 303 29.88 58.55 -28.18
C GLN A 303 28.84 59.10 -29.18
N ARG A 304 27.55 59.15 -28.81
CA ARG A 304 26.42 59.60 -29.65
C ARG A 304 26.38 58.96 -31.04
N SER A 305 26.73 57.67 -31.14
CA SER A 305 26.76 56.93 -32.41
C SER A 305 25.40 56.27 -32.67
N GLU A 306 24.63 56.83 -33.60
CA GLU A 306 23.31 56.28 -33.97
C GLU A 306 23.42 54.88 -34.61
N LEU A 307 24.43 54.65 -35.45
CA LEU A 307 24.61 53.37 -36.15
C LEU A 307 24.88 52.21 -35.17
N THR A 308 25.73 52.43 -34.16
CA THR A 308 26.00 51.39 -33.14
C THR A 308 24.79 51.17 -32.23
N LEU A 309 23.99 52.23 -31.96
CA LEU A 309 22.74 52.09 -31.22
C LEU A 309 21.74 51.19 -31.95
N PHE A 310 21.51 51.42 -33.24
CA PHE A 310 20.63 50.58 -34.06
C PHE A 310 21.14 49.13 -34.15
N ALA A 311 22.45 48.93 -34.33
CA ALA A 311 23.04 47.58 -34.41
C ALA A 311 22.89 46.80 -33.09
N VAL A 312 23.19 47.42 -31.95
CA VAL A 312 23.06 46.79 -30.62
C VAL A 312 21.58 46.58 -30.26
N GLY A 313 20.70 47.52 -30.62
CA GLY A 313 19.25 47.41 -30.45
C GLY A 313 18.64 46.25 -31.26
N LEU A 314 19.03 46.11 -32.53
CA LEU A 314 18.61 44.98 -33.37
C LEU A 314 19.14 43.65 -32.82
N GLY A 315 20.40 43.63 -32.34
CA GLY A 315 20.98 42.47 -31.66
C GLY A 315 20.19 42.06 -30.42
N LEU A 316 19.84 43.01 -29.55
CA LEU A 316 18.98 42.77 -28.37
C LEU A 316 17.63 42.18 -28.77
N LEU A 317 17.00 42.69 -29.83
CA LEU A 317 15.72 42.18 -30.33
C LEU A 317 15.86 40.74 -30.83
N ILE A 318 16.90 40.42 -31.63
CA ILE A 318 17.16 39.06 -32.12
C ILE A 318 17.41 38.10 -30.95
N PHE A 319 18.27 38.46 -29.99
CA PHE A 319 18.58 37.60 -28.85
C PHE A 319 17.39 37.40 -27.90
N SER A 320 16.55 38.43 -27.73
CA SER A 320 15.34 38.31 -26.92
C SER A 320 14.30 37.40 -27.59
N LEU A 321 14.09 37.50 -28.90
CA LEU A 321 13.23 36.56 -29.65
C LEU A 321 13.76 35.13 -29.56
N PHE A 322 15.08 34.93 -29.73
CA PHE A 322 15.70 33.62 -29.56
C PHE A 322 15.51 33.07 -28.15
N ARG A 323 15.67 33.91 -27.12
CA ARG A 323 15.43 33.53 -25.72
C ARG A 323 13.99 33.09 -25.50
N VAL A 324 13.00 33.80 -26.05
CA VAL A 324 11.58 33.43 -25.97
C VAL A 324 11.34 32.08 -26.66
N ALA A 325 11.89 31.87 -27.86
CA ALA A 325 11.77 30.60 -28.57
C ALA A 325 12.39 29.43 -27.79
N MET A 326 13.59 29.62 -27.23
CA MET A 326 14.25 28.61 -26.39
C MET A 326 13.49 28.32 -25.10
N MET A 327 12.90 29.34 -24.47
CA MET A 327 12.05 29.16 -23.29
C MET A 327 10.81 28.33 -23.62
N GLY A 328 10.19 28.58 -24.79
CA GLY A 328 9.07 27.77 -25.30
C GLY A 328 9.49 26.32 -25.57
N LEU A 329 10.64 26.10 -26.23
CA LEU A 329 11.18 24.76 -26.48
C LEU A 329 11.47 24.02 -25.17
N ARG A 330 12.11 24.68 -24.20
CA ARG A 330 12.39 24.11 -22.88
C ARG A 330 11.10 23.67 -22.19
N GLN A 331 10.08 24.53 -22.19
CA GLN A 331 8.80 24.23 -21.57
C GLN A 331 8.12 23.04 -22.26
N TYR A 332 8.12 23.02 -23.60
CA TYR A 332 7.59 21.89 -24.36
C TYR A 332 8.28 20.56 -24.04
N LEU A 333 9.61 20.55 -23.95
CA LEU A 333 10.39 19.35 -23.61
C LEU A 333 10.08 18.85 -22.18
N LEU A 334 9.93 19.77 -21.22
CA LEU A 334 9.52 19.47 -19.85
C LEU A 334 8.12 18.86 -19.80
N ASP A 335 7.15 19.51 -20.45
CA ASP A 335 5.75 19.06 -20.48
C ASP A 335 5.63 17.68 -21.16
N HIS A 336 6.33 17.48 -22.29
CA HIS A 336 6.35 16.21 -23.02
C HIS A 336 6.94 15.07 -22.19
N THR A 337 8.06 15.32 -21.50
CA THR A 337 8.70 14.32 -20.64
C THR A 337 7.81 13.96 -19.46
N ALA A 338 7.17 14.97 -18.87
CA ALA A 338 6.26 14.77 -17.75
C ALA A 338 5.03 13.96 -18.12
N HIS A 339 4.41 14.21 -19.28
CA HIS A 339 3.26 13.42 -19.72
C HIS A 339 3.62 11.95 -19.99
N LYS A 340 4.82 11.68 -20.51
CA LYS A 340 5.29 10.29 -20.66
C LYS A 340 5.49 9.61 -19.31
N LEU A 341 6.09 10.32 -18.36
CA LEU A 341 6.29 9.83 -17.00
C LEU A 341 4.95 9.57 -16.30
N ASP A 342 3.95 10.43 -16.50
CA ASP A 342 2.59 10.27 -15.97
C ASP A 342 1.94 8.95 -16.41
N VAL A 343 1.94 8.69 -17.72
CA VAL A 343 1.41 7.45 -18.28
C VAL A 343 2.14 6.24 -17.72
N ALA A 344 3.48 6.30 -17.63
CA ALA A 344 4.27 5.21 -17.08
C ALA A 344 3.94 4.94 -15.60
N LEU A 345 3.82 5.99 -14.78
CA LEU A 345 3.47 5.91 -13.36
C LEU A 345 2.08 5.32 -13.15
N ILE A 346 1.07 5.85 -13.82
CA ILE A 346 -0.32 5.40 -13.68
C ILE A 346 -0.46 3.95 -14.14
N VAL A 347 0.14 3.59 -15.29
CA VAL A 347 0.09 2.22 -15.79
C VAL A 347 0.82 1.26 -14.84
N ALA A 348 1.99 1.64 -14.32
CA ALA A 348 2.72 0.83 -13.35
C ALA A 348 1.92 0.65 -12.05
N PHE A 349 1.34 1.73 -11.53
CA PHE A 349 0.52 1.72 -10.32
C PHE A 349 -0.71 0.83 -10.48
N ILE A 350 -1.48 0.98 -11.57
CA ILE A 350 -2.68 0.15 -11.82
C ILE A 350 -2.28 -1.32 -12.04
N ARG A 351 -1.21 -1.58 -12.79
CA ARG A 351 -0.71 -2.95 -13.00
C ARG A 351 -0.31 -3.61 -11.68
N HIS A 352 0.35 -2.87 -10.79
CA HIS A 352 0.70 -3.39 -9.47
C HIS A 352 -0.54 -3.59 -8.60
N THR A 353 -1.43 -2.60 -8.54
CA THR A 353 -2.68 -2.65 -7.75
C THR A 353 -3.51 -3.88 -8.11
N LEU A 354 -3.72 -4.16 -9.41
CA LEU A 354 -4.50 -5.31 -9.87
C LEU A 354 -3.85 -6.68 -9.57
N ARG A 355 -2.59 -6.71 -9.13
CA ARG A 355 -1.90 -7.93 -8.69
C ARG A 355 -1.95 -8.13 -7.18
N LEU A 356 -2.51 -7.19 -6.41
CA LEU A 356 -2.63 -7.29 -4.96
C LEU A 356 -3.69 -8.34 -4.56
N PRO A 357 -3.54 -8.98 -3.39
CA PRO A 357 -4.48 -10.00 -2.92
C PRO A 357 -5.86 -9.42 -2.62
N LEU A 358 -6.90 -10.27 -2.64
CA LEU A 358 -8.29 -9.86 -2.38
C LEU A 358 -8.49 -9.19 -1.01
N SER A 359 -7.73 -9.60 0.01
CA SER A 359 -7.74 -9.02 1.35
C SER A 359 -7.43 -7.52 1.36
N PHE A 360 -6.56 -7.05 0.44
CA PHE A 360 -6.22 -5.64 0.28
C PHE A 360 -7.45 -4.80 -0.14
N PHE A 361 -8.32 -5.37 -0.98
CA PHE A 361 -9.51 -4.71 -1.50
C PHE A 361 -10.72 -4.84 -0.56
N GLU A 362 -10.87 -5.95 0.14
CA GLU A 362 -11.95 -6.12 1.12
C GLU A 362 -11.76 -5.19 2.34
N SER A 363 -10.50 -4.94 2.75
CA SER A 363 -10.16 -4.03 3.87
C SER A 363 -10.25 -2.53 3.56
N ARG A 364 -10.28 -2.13 2.28
CA ARG A 364 -10.30 -0.72 1.85
C ARG A 364 -11.58 -0.36 1.09
N TYR A 365 -11.90 0.94 1.08
CA TYR A 365 -12.94 1.46 0.20
C TYR A 365 -12.39 1.71 -1.20
N VAL A 366 -13.21 1.50 -2.23
CA VAL A 366 -12.81 1.75 -3.64
C VAL A 366 -12.38 3.21 -3.85
N GLY A 367 -13.07 4.16 -3.21
CA GLY A 367 -12.72 5.57 -3.24
C GLY A 367 -11.32 5.88 -2.69
N ASP A 368 -10.86 5.11 -1.69
CA ASP A 368 -9.51 5.27 -1.14
C ASP A 368 -8.45 4.94 -2.20
N ILE A 369 -8.63 3.84 -2.94
CA ILE A 369 -7.71 3.42 -4.02
C ILE A 369 -7.73 4.44 -5.17
N ILE A 370 -8.92 4.88 -5.61
CA ILE A 370 -9.05 5.89 -6.66
C ILE A 370 -8.35 7.19 -6.27
N SER A 371 -8.47 7.62 -5.01
CA SER A 371 -7.77 8.80 -4.54
C SER A 371 -6.26 8.66 -4.67
N ARG A 372 -5.69 7.45 -4.47
CA ARG A 372 -4.23 7.21 -4.59
C ARG A 372 -3.76 7.29 -6.04
N VAL A 373 -4.60 6.84 -6.98
CA VAL A 373 -4.36 7.05 -8.42
C VAL A 373 -4.31 8.56 -8.72
N GLN A 374 -5.22 9.35 -8.15
CA GLN A 374 -5.23 10.81 -8.33
C GLN A 374 -4.02 11.49 -7.69
N GLU A 375 -3.48 10.98 -6.57
CA GLU A 375 -2.26 11.52 -5.95
C GLU A 375 -1.05 11.46 -6.92
N ASN A 376 -1.01 10.51 -7.88
CA ASN A 376 0.07 10.45 -8.89
C ASN A 376 0.12 11.73 -9.75
N THR A 377 -1.03 12.35 -10.01
CA THR A 377 -1.10 13.60 -10.79
C THR A 377 -0.43 14.78 -10.08
N LYS A 378 -0.38 14.77 -8.74
CA LYS A 378 0.33 15.81 -7.97
C LYS A 378 1.84 15.63 -8.07
N ILE A 379 2.30 14.39 -8.03
CA ILE A 379 3.71 14.05 -8.28
C ILE A 379 4.10 14.51 -9.69
N GLN A 380 3.27 14.17 -10.68
CA GLN A 380 3.46 14.65 -12.05
C GLN A 380 3.55 16.18 -12.10
N ARG A 381 2.56 16.91 -11.57
CA ARG A 381 2.56 18.39 -11.58
C ARG A 381 3.80 19.00 -10.94
N PHE A 382 4.33 18.38 -9.90
CA PHE A 382 5.57 18.84 -9.29
C PHE A 382 6.78 18.66 -10.20
N LEU A 383 6.89 17.50 -10.86
CA LEU A 383 8.02 17.19 -11.74
C LEU A 383 7.94 17.91 -13.09
N SER A 384 6.73 18.04 -13.62
CA SER A 384 6.40 18.74 -14.86
C SER A 384 6.41 20.25 -14.71
N GLY A 385 6.09 20.71 -13.50
CA GLY A 385 5.89 22.12 -13.19
C GLY A 385 7.20 22.84 -12.91
N GLU A 386 7.08 23.89 -12.09
CA GLU A 386 8.20 24.80 -11.83
C GLU A 386 9.39 24.14 -11.13
N ALA A 387 9.24 22.96 -10.51
CA ALA A 387 10.32 22.38 -9.70
C ALA A 387 11.57 22.01 -10.48
N SER A 388 11.40 21.37 -11.64
CA SER A 388 12.51 21.06 -12.54
C SER A 388 13.17 22.35 -13.06
N SER A 389 12.38 23.37 -13.42
CA SER A 389 12.93 24.67 -13.82
C SER A 389 13.70 25.34 -12.69
N ILE A 390 13.17 25.35 -11.45
CA ILE A 390 13.79 26.03 -10.31
C ILE A 390 15.10 25.34 -9.92
N LEU A 391 15.16 24.01 -9.96
CA LEU A 391 16.40 23.27 -9.71
C LEU A 391 17.49 23.64 -10.73
N LEU A 392 17.11 23.72 -12.01
CA LEU A 392 18.01 24.14 -13.09
C LEU A 392 18.41 25.60 -12.96
N ASP A 393 17.47 26.48 -12.65
CA ASP A 393 17.70 27.92 -12.45
C ASP A 393 18.63 28.15 -11.23
N LEU A 394 18.53 27.35 -10.17
CA LEU A 394 19.44 27.41 -9.01
C LEU A 394 20.90 27.07 -9.39
N ILE A 395 21.13 26.08 -10.25
CA ILE A 395 22.47 25.75 -10.75
C ILE A 395 23.06 26.95 -11.51
N THR A 396 22.22 27.67 -12.23
CA THR A 396 22.67 28.84 -13.00
C THR A 396 22.92 30.09 -12.17
N VAL A 397 22.40 30.17 -10.93
CA VAL A 397 22.73 31.26 -10.00
C VAL A 397 24.25 31.34 -9.77
N PHE A 398 24.95 30.21 -9.74
CA PHE A 398 26.41 30.19 -9.61
C PHE A 398 27.12 30.90 -10.76
N ILE A 399 26.60 30.80 -12.00
CA ILE A 399 27.14 31.49 -13.17
C ILE A 399 26.96 33.01 -13.01
N TYR A 400 25.79 33.47 -12.58
CA TYR A 400 25.52 34.89 -12.36
C TYR A 400 26.32 35.48 -11.21
N VAL A 401 26.39 34.78 -10.09
CA VAL A 401 27.21 35.20 -8.95
C VAL A 401 28.69 35.25 -9.34
N GLY A 402 29.17 34.27 -10.11
CA GLY A 402 30.54 34.27 -10.64
C GLY A 402 30.83 35.50 -11.52
N LEU A 403 29.91 35.85 -12.42
CA LEU A 403 30.04 37.05 -13.26
C LEU A 403 29.98 38.35 -12.43
N MET A 404 29.06 38.43 -11.47
CA MET A 404 28.95 39.56 -10.54
C MET A 404 30.23 39.72 -9.71
N TRP A 405 30.84 38.61 -9.29
CA TRP A 405 32.10 38.62 -8.55
C TRP A 405 33.26 39.16 -9.40
N TRP A 406 33.29 38.80 -10.69
CA TRP A 406 34.28 39.31 -11.63
C TRP A 406 34.17 40.83 -11.84
N TYR A 407 32.95 41.37 -11.91
CA TYR A 407 32.77 42.82 -12.01
C TYR A 407 33.15 43.58 -10.73
N SER A 408 32.63 43.15 -9.58
CA SER A 408 32.95 43.75 -8.29
C SER A 408 32.54 42.81 -7.17
N TRP A 409 33.54 42.24 -6.51
CA TRP A 409 33.34 41.38 -5.34
C TRP A 409 32.57 42.09 -4.22
N LYS A 410 32.71 43.42 -4.06
CA LYS A 410 31.96 44.21 -3.06
C LYS A 410 30.45 44.20 -3.33
N MET A 411 30.05 44.35 -4.60
CA MET A 411 28.63 44.31 -5.01
C MET A 411 28.09 42.87 -5.02
N ALA A 412 28.91 41.89 -5.38
CA ALA A 412 28.53 40.48 -5.35
C ALA A 412 28.22 40.01 -3.92
N ILE A 413 29.01 40.41 -2.92
CA ILE A 413 28.70 40.13 -1.51
C ILE A 413 27.37 40.75 -1.10
N LEU A 414 27.12 42.01 -1.48
CA LEU A 414 25.85 42.69 -1.17
C LEU A 414 24.65 41.96 -1.81
N ALA A 415 24.81 41.45 -3.03
CA ALA A 415 23.78 40.61 -3.68
C ALA A 415 23.57 39.28 -2.92
N LEU A 416 24.64 38.66 -2.40
CA LEU A 416 24.57 37.39 -1.69
C LEU A 416 23.93 37.52 -0.29
N VAL A 417 24.00 38.70 0.33
CA VAL A 417 23.31 39.03 1.59
C VAL A 417 21.79 38.85 1.51
N ILE A 418 21.20 38.78 0.31
CA ILE A 418 19.76 38.50 0.17
C ILE A 418 19.39 37.03 0.43
N VAL A 419 20.34 36.11 0.28
CA VAL A 419 20.08 34.67 0.36
C VAL A 419 19.69 34.23 1.80
N PRO A 420 20.41 34.62 2.87
CA PRO A 420 20.05 34.20 4.24
C PRO A 420 18.66 34.65 4.70
N PRO A 421 18.18 35.89 4.45
CA PRO A 421 16.80 36.29 4.75
C PRO A 421 15.74 35.43 4.05
N PHE A 422 15.92 35.12 2.77
CA PHE A 422 14.98 34.23 2.05
C PHE A 422 15.00 32.81 2.62
N PHE A 423 16.20 32.29 2.94
CA PHE A 423 16.33 30.99 3.58
C PHE A 423 15.64 30.94 4.95
N LEU A 424 15.81 31.99 5.76
CA LEU A 424 15.16 32.12 7.07
C LEU A 424 13.64 32.20 6.93
N LEU A 425 13.14 32.98 5.96
CA LEU A 425 11.72 33.08 5.65
C LEU A 425 11.15 31.71 5.26
N ALA A 426 11.84 30.95 4.41
CA ALA A 426 11.42 29.60 4.04
C ALA A 426 11.36 28.65 5.26
N LEU A 427 12.38 28.66 6.13
CA LEU A 427 12.40 27.85 7.35
C LEU A 427 11.25 28.18 8.30
N ILE A 428 10.96 29.46 8.49
CA ILE A 428 9.86 29.93 9.37
C ILE A 428 8.51 29.61 8.74
N ALA A 429 8.34 29.80 7.44
CA ALA A 429 7.09 29.58 6.72
C ALA A 429 6.67 28.10 6.69
N THR A 430 7.65 27.20 6.55
CA THR A 430 7.46 25.75 6.42
C THR A 430 6.43 25.14 7.39
N PRO A 431 6.56 25.27 8.73
CA PRO A 431 5.62 24.66 9.67
C PRO A 431 4.19 25.24 9.57
N PHE A 432 4.04 26.53 9.27
CA PHE A 432 2.72 27.16 9.15
C PHE A 432 2.00 26.70 7.88
N LEU A 433 2.72 26.68 6.76
CA LEU A 433 2.20 26.21 5.48
C LEU A 433 1.80 24.73 5.53
N ARG A 434 2.61 23.90 6.18
CA ARG A 434 2.26 22.48 6.42
C ARG A 434 0.98 22.32 7.22
N ARG A 435 0.77 23.13 8.26
CA ARG A 435 -0.42 23.05 9.09
C ARG A 435 -1.68 23.45 8.31
N ILE A 436 -1.64 24.60 7.65
CA ILE A 436 -2.81 25.11 6.92
C ILE A 436 -3.16 24.25 5.71
N SER A 437 -2.17 23.72 4.99
CA SER A 437 -2.38 22.77 3.88
C SER A 437 -3.16 21.53 4.34
N ARG A 438 -2.81 20.97 5.52
CA ARG A 438 -3.55 19.84 6.10
C ARG A 438 -4.96 20.20 6.52
N GLU A 439 -5.16 21.36 7.15
CA GLU A 439 -6.49 21.83 7.53
C GLU A 439 -7.39 22.04 6.29
N ILE A 440 -6.84 22.58 5.20
CA ILE A 440 -7.53 22.73 3.91
C ILE A 440 -7.89 21.36 3.32
N PHE A 441 -6.94 20.42 3.27
CA PHE A 441 -7.17 19.07 2.76
C PHE A 441 -8.27 18.34 3.54
N ASN A 442 -8.23 18.38 4.87
CA ASN A 442 -9.23 17.72 5.72
C ASN A 442 -10.63 18.32 5.55
N ALA A 443 -10.73 19.66 5.46
CA ALA A 443 -12.00 20.33 5.22
C ALA A 443 -12.58 19.98 3.84
N TYR A 444 -11.72 19.89 2.81
CA TYR A 444 -12.13 19.45 1.47
C TYR A 444 -12.59 17.99 1.45
N ALA A 445 -11.82 17.08 2.06
CA ALA A 445 -12.16 15.66 2.11
C ALA A 445 -13.51 15.44 2.81
N THR A 446 -13.74 16.09 3.96
CA THR A 446 -15.00 15.98 4.71
C THR A 446 -16.20 16.48 3.90
N GLU A 447 -16.06 17.64 3.24
CA GLU A 447 -17.11 18.22 2.40
C GLU A 447 -17.42 17.34 1.18
N SER A 448 -16.39 16.89 0.47
CA SER A 448 -16.54 16.03 -0.71
C SER A 448 -17.11 14.66 -0.36
N SER A 449 -16.70 14.04 0.74
CA SER A 449 -17.23 12.74 1.19
C SER A 449 -18.71 12.83 1.52
N TYR A 450 -19.15 13.88 2.24
CA TYR A 450 -20.57 14.08 2.55
C TYR A 450 -21.41 14.28 1.28
N LEU A 451 -20.89 15.00 0.29
CA LEU A 451 -21.57 15.19 -0.98
C LEU A 451 -21.74 13.88 -1.77
N ILE A 452 -20.68 13.06 -1.83
CA ILE A 452 -20.72 11.73 -2.48
C ILE A 452 -21.73 10.83 -1.77
N GLU A 453 -21.72 10.78 -0.44
CA GLU A 453 -22.68 10.01 0.35
C GLU A 453 -24.13 10.46 0.09
N SER A 454 -24.37 11.77 0.10
CA SER A 454 -25.69 12.36 -0.15
C SER A 454 -26.21 12.06 -1.56
N LEU A 455 -25.35 12.09 -2.58
CA LEU A 455 -25.71 11.77 -3.96
C LEU A 455 -25.86 10.27 -4.19
N SER A 456 -25.03 9.44 -3.57
CA SER A 456 -25.16 7.98 -3.62
C SER A 456 -26.46 7.52 -2.96
N GLY A 457 -26.80 8.13 -1.81
CA GLY A 457 -28.04 7.94 -1.08
C GLY A 457 -29.22 8.77 -1.58
N VAL A 458 -29.18 9.33 -2.80
CA VAL A 458 -30.19 10.30 -3.26
C VAL A 458 -31.61 9.74 -3.23
N ARG A 459 -31.80 8.43 -3.48
CA ARG A 459 -33.11 7.77 -3.34
C ARG A 459 -33.63 7.87 -1.91
N THR A 460 -32.78 7.63 -0.91
CA THR A 460 -33.14 7.76 0.50
C THR A 460 -33.48 9.21 0.80
N VAL A 461 -32.61 10.16 0.44
CA VAL A 461 -32.83 11.60 0.65
C VAL A 461 -34.18 12.04 0.08
N LYS A 462 -34.50 11.64 -1.16
CA LYS A 462 -35.79 11.91 -1.83
C LYS A 462 -36.97 11.21 -1.15
N SER A 463 -36.83 9.94 -0.78
CA SER A 463 -37.90 9.18 -0.13
C SER A 463 -38.25 9.70 1.27
N THR A 464 -37.26 10.27 1.96
CA THR A 464 -37.44 10.87 3.29
C THR A 464 -37.70 12.38 3.27
N ALA A 465 -37.68 13.02 2.09
CA ALA A 465 -37.88 14.45 1.91
C ALA A 465 -36.97 15.36 2.77
N VAL A 466 -35.70 14.97 2.95
CA VAL A 466 -34.71 15.68 3.79
C VAL A 466 -33.71 16.52 2.99
N GLU A 467 -34.02 16.88 1.73
CA GLU A 467 -33.10 17.62 0.86
C GLU A 467 -32.59 18.91 1.49
N GLN A 468 -33.47 19.63 2.20
CA GLN A 468 -33.15 20.91 2.82
C GLN A 468 -32.11 20.75 3.95
N THR A 469 -32.29 19.74 4.80
CA THR A 469 -31.38 19.43 5.91
C THR A 469 -30.00 19.00 5.37
N VAL A 470 -29.99 18.14 4.36
CA VAL A 470 -28.76 17.69 3.69
C VAL A 470 -28.03 18.86 3.06
N ARG A 471 -28.76 19.73 2.35
CA ARG A 471 -28.18 20.93 1.72
C ARG A 471 -27.56 21.86 2.75
N TRP A 472 -28.25 22.17 3.84
CA TRP A 472 -27.72 23.05 4.89
C TRP A 472 -26.46 22.50 5.55
N HIS A 473 -26.42 21.19 5.83
CA HIS A 473 -25.21 20.58 6.40
C HIS A 473 -24.04 20.64 5.42
N TRP A 474 -24.28 20.36 4.14
CA TRP A 474 -23.27 20.54 3.10
C TRP A 474 -22.79 21.99 2.97
N GLU A 475 -23.71 22.97 3.01
CA GLU A 475 -23.38 24.40 2.99
C GLU A 475 -22.49 24.79 4.19
N GLU A 476 -22.72 24.24 5.38
CA GLU A 476 -21.87 24.45 6.56
C GLU A 476 -20.45 23.92 6.34
N LEU A 477 -20.33 22.69 5.81
CA LEU A 477 -19.03 22.07 5.48
C LEU A 477 -18.29 22.87 4.40
N LEU A 478 -19.01 23.33 3.37
CA LEU A 478 -18.47 24.18 2.31
C LEU A 478 -17.96 25.51 2.88
N ASN A 479 -18.74 26.18 3.73
CA ASN A 479 -18.33 27.42 4.37
C ASN A 479 -17.05 27.23 5.22
N LYS A 480 -16.96 26.13 5.97
CA LYS A 480 -15.75 25.77 6.72
C LYS A 480 -14.54 25.58 5.80
N ARG A 481 -14.70 24.86 4.69
CA ARG A 481 -13.66 24.67 3.66
C ARG A 481 -13.21 26.01 3.08
N VAL A 482 -14.14 26.85 2.64
CA VAL A 482 -13.86 28.17 2.04
C VAL A 482 -13.11 29.06 3.03
N LYS A 483 -13.55 29.15 4.29
CA LYS A 483 -12.89 29.95 5.33
C LYS A 483 -11.47 29.47 5.62
N THR A 484 -11.26 28.15 5.66
CA THR A 484 -9.94 27.55 5.90
C THR A 484 -9.00 27.80 4.71
N SER A 485 -9.50 27.63 3.48
CA SER A 485 -8.76 27.94 2.25
C SER A 485 -8.37 29.41 2.19
N PHE A 486 -9.30 30.32 2.51
CA PHE A 486 -9.03 31.76 2.54
C PHE A 486 -7.98 32.12 3.60
N SER A 487 -8.00 31.46 4.76
CA SER A 487 -6.96 31.64 5.80
C SER A 487 -5.58 31.23 5.29
N GLY A 488 -5.48 30.16 4.49
CA GLY A 488 -4.25 29.77 3.80
C GLY A 488 -3.79 30.79 2.76
N GLN A 489 -4.70 31.34 1.97
CA GLN A 489 -4.39 32.41 1.02
C GLN A 489 -3.86 33.66 1.73
N ILE A 490 -4.42 34.06 2.87
CA ILE A 490 -3.92 35.18 3.67
C ILE A 490 -2.47 34.93 4.12
N ILE A 491 -2.15 33.71 4.57
CA ILE A 491 -0.78 33.34 4.96
C ILE A 491 0.17 33.44 3.76
N GLY A 492 -0.22 32.90 2.61
CA GLY A 492 0.54 33.00 1.36
C GLY A 492 0.79 34.45 0.95
N ASN A 493 -0.25 35.30 0.99
CA ASN A 493 -0.15 36.72 0.66
C ASN A 493 0.79 37.46 1.62
N ARG A 494 0.75 37.17 2.93
CA ARG A 494 1.69 37.74 3.90
C ARG A 494 3.13 37.37 3.57
N LEU A 495 3.40 36.09 3.28
CA LEU A 495 4.74 35.64 2.88
C LEU A 495 5.22 36.30 1.60
N GLN A 496 4.33 36.52 0.63
CA GLN A 496 4.64 37.23 -0.60
C GLN A 496 4.97 38.71 -0.34
N ILE A 497 4.20 39.38 0.54
CA ILE A 497 4.48 40.77 0.95
C ILE A 497 5.86 40.86 1.63
N PHE A 498 6.20 39.95 2.55
CA PHE A 498 7.52 39.91 3.18
C PHE A 498 8.64 39.64 2.18
N SER A 499 8.42 38.72 1.23
CA SER A 499 9.38 38.41 0.15
C SER A 499 9.63 39.64 -0.73
N ASN A 500 8.57 40.36 -1.11
CA ASN A 500 8.67 41.61 -1.88
C ASN A 500 9.35 42.73 -1.07
N LEU A 501 9.16 42.77 0.25
CA LEU A 501 9.85 43.74 1.11
C LEU A 501 11.36 43.48 1.16
N ILE A 502 11.77 42.22 1.29
CA ILE A 502 13.19 41.83 1.22
C ILE A 502 13.78 42.24 -0.13
N GLU A 503 13.08 41.94 -1.22
CA GLU A 503 13.47 42.33 -2.58
C GLU A 503 13.61 43.86 -2.73
N ALA A 504 12.64 44.63 -2.24
CA ALA A 504 12.68 46.09 -2.30
C ALA A 504 13.85 46.68 -1.51
N ILE A 505 14.11 46.18 -0.30
CA ILE A 505 15.23 46.64 0.55
C ILE A 505 16.56 46.35 -0.13
N VAL A 506 16.77 45.14 -0.65
CA VAL A 506 18.04 44.78 -1.29
C VAL A 506 18.23 45.48 -2.62
N THR A 507 17.20 45.57 -3.46
CA THR A 507 17.30 46.29 -4.74
C THR A 507 17.62 47.77 -4.50
N THR A 508 16.97 48.40 -3.52
CA THR A 508 17.24 49.79 -3.14
C THR A 508 18.65 49.95 -2.56
N GLY A 509 19.07 49.05 -1.66
CA GLY A 509 20.41 49.05 -1.08
C GLY A 509 21.51 48.85 -2.12
N LEU A 510 21.28 47.97 -3.10
CA LEU A 510 22.20 47.73 -4.21
C LEU A 510 22.28 48.94 -5.14
N LEU A 511 21.16 49.58 -5.47
CA LEU A 511 21.18 50.82 -6.27
C LEU A 511 21.86 51.97 -5.51
N TRP A 512 21.58 52.14 -4.22
CA TRP A 512 22.19 53.21 -3.42
C TRP A 512 23.70 53.02 -3.27
N TYR A 513 24.14 51.85 -2.79
CA TYR A 513 25.57 51.56 -2.65
C TYR A 513 26.30 51.51 -4.00
N GLY A 514 25.64 50.98 -5.02
CA GLY A 514 26.14 50.98 -6.38
C GLY A 514 26.32 52.39 -6.94
N ALA A 515 25.36 53.30 -6.75
CA ALA A 515 25.49 54.70 -7.13
C ALA A 515 26.63 55.40 -6.39
N TYR A 516 26.82 55.11 -5.10
CA TYR A 516 27.96 55.61 -4.34
C TYR A 516 29.31 55.15 -4.93
N LEU A 517 29.42 53.88 -5.33
CA LEU A 517 30.61 53.36 -6.02
C LEU A 517 30.83 53.99 -7.40
N VAL A 518 29.76 54.32 -8.12
CA VAL A 518 29.83 55.07 -9.39
C VAL A 518 30.35 56.48 -9.15
N ILE A 519 29.86 57.19 -8.12
CA ILE A 519 30.36 58.52 -7.74
C ILE A 519 31.85 58.49 -7.38
N GLN A 520 32.32 57.39 -6.77
CA GLN A 520 33.74 57.17 -6.47
C GLN A 520 34.58 56.70 -7.68
N ASN A 521 34.00 56.64 -8.88
CA ASN A 521 34.65 56.13 -10.10
C ASN A 521 35.15 54.67 -9.96
N GLN A 522 34.56 53.87 -9.08
CA GLN A 522 34.87 52.43 -8.93
C GLN A 522 34.01 51.54 -9.84
N LEU A 523 32.88 52.07 -10.34
CA LEU A 523 31.95 51.40 -11.25
C LEU A 523 31.44 52.37 -12.30
N THR A 524 31.08 51.89 -13.49
CA THR A 524 30.38 52.69 -14.51
C THR A 524 28.86 52.65 -14.30
N ILE A 525 28.15 53.61 -14.89
CA ILE A 525 26.68 53.65 -14.87
C ILE A 525 26.10 52.40 -15.56
N GLY A 526 26.69 51.97 -16.68
CA GLY A 526 26.28 50.75 -17.38
C GLY A 526 26.50 49.50 -16.55
N GLN A 527 27.63 49.40 -15.83
CA GLN A 527 27.89 48.28 -14.91
C GLN A 527 26.84 48.22 -13.79
N LEU A 528 26.45 49.36 -13.21
CA LEU A 528 25.41 49.42 -12.19
C LEU A 528 24.07 48.89 -12.70
N VAL A 529 23.66 49.30 -13.91
CA VAL A 529 22.40 48.83 -14.53
C VAL A 529 22.48 47.34 -14.83
N ALA A 530 23.60 46.86 -15.39
CA ALA A 530 23.80 45.43 -15.63
C ALA A 530 23.74 44.62 -14.32
N PHE A 531 24.33 45.11 -13.23
CA PHE A 531 24.24 44.51 -11.90
C PHE A 531 22.80 44.38 -11.41
N ASN A 532 21.98 45.42 -11.57
CA ASN A 532 20.58 45.40 -11.17
C ASN A 532 19.77 44.35 -11.97
N MET A 533 20.06 44.18 -13.26
CA MET A 533 19.42 43.15 -14.09
C MET A 533 19.86 41.73 -13.69
N LEU A 534 21.16 41.54 -13.43
CA LEU A 534 21.69 40.25 -12.96
C LEU A 534 21.12 39.88 -11.58
N LEU A 535 20.94 40.86 -10.69
CA LEU A 535 20.34 40.67 -9.38
C LEU A 535 18.92 40.10 -9.50
N GLY A 536 18.09 40.64 -10.40
CA GLY A 536 16.73 40.11 -10.62
C GLY A 536 16.73 38.62 -11.00
N ASN A 537 17.69 38.20 -11.82
CA ASN A 537 17.83 36.80 -12.22
C ASN A 537 18.36 35.90 -11.07
N VAL A 538 19.12 36.46 -10.12
CA VAL A 538 19.56 35.75 -8.91
C VAL A 538 18.44 35.62 -7.88
N ILE A 539 17.61 36.65 -7.69
CA ILE A 539 16.54 36.67 -6.67
C ILE A 539 15.37 35.76 -7.08
N THR A 540 15.01 35.75 -8.37
CA THR A 540 13.80 35.05 -8.85
C THR A 540 13.73 33.58 -8.44
N PRO A 541 14.79 32.75 -8.59
CA PRO A 541 14.79 31.36 -8.14
C PRO A 541 14.54 31.20 -6.63
N PHE A 542 15.12 32.06 -5.79
CA PHE A 542 14.90 32.01 -4.33
C PHE A 542 13.47 32.41 -3.95
N LYS A 543 12.89 33.39 -4.65
CA LYS A 543 11.49 33.79 -4.46
C LYS A 543 10.55 32.63 -4.80
N ARG A 544 10.78 31.97 -5.95
CA ARG A 544 10.00 30.80 -6.38
C ARG A 544 10.19 29.59 -5.48
N LEU A 545 11.37 29.40 -4.89
CA LEU A 545 11.66 28.31 -3.96
C LEU A 545 10.70 28.30 -2.75
N THR A 546 10.23 29.47 -2.31
CA THR A 546 9.25 29.58 -1.22
C THR A 546 7.89 28.98 -1.60
N VAL A 547 7.48 29.10 -2.87
CA VAL A 547 6.24 28.53 -3.40
C VAL A 547 6.42 27.03 -3.64
N LEU A 548 7.51 26.63 -4.31
CA LEU A 548 7.85 25.23 -4.57
C LEU A 548 7.91 24.40 -3.30
N TRP A 549 8.33 25.00 -2.19
CA TRP A 549 8.35 24.31 -0.91
C TRP A 549 6.99 23.75 -0.51
N ASN A 550 5.88 24.44 -0.83
CA ASN A 550 4.53 23.90 -0.61
C ASN A 550 4.26 22.68 -1.47
N ASP A 551 4.56 22.78 -2.76
CA ASP A 551 4.33 21.70 -3.72
C ASP A 551 5.15 20.46 -3.34
N LEU A 552 6.41 20.65 -2.92
CA LEU A 552 7.26 19.57 -2.42
C LEU A 552 6.65 18.89 -1.19
N GLN A 553 6.02 19.63 -0.28
CA GLN A 553 5.34 19.02 0.87
C GLN A 553 4.11 18.21 0.46
N GLU A 554 3.32 18.73 -0.48
CA GLU A 554 2.15 18.02 -0.99
C GLU A 554 2.57 16.72 -1.68
N VAL A 555 3.66 16.75 -2.45
CA VAL A 555 4.24 15.58 -3.14
C VAL A 555 4.79 14.56 -2.16
N ILE A 556 5.48 14.98 -1.10
CA ILE A 556 5.94 14.04 -0.06
C ILE A 556 4.75 13.29 0.55
N ILE A 557 3.63 13.97 0.82
CA ILE A 557 2.42 13.33 1.35
C ILE A 557 1.79 12.40 0.31
N ALA A 558 1.73 12.83 -0.96
CA ALA A 558 1.24 12.01 -2.07
C ALA A 558 2.06 10.72 -2.23
N VAL A 559 3.39 10.82 -2.17
CA VAL A 559 4.32 9.68 -2.23
C VAL A 559 4.11 8.74 -1.03
N GLU A 560 4.01 9.26 0.20
CA GLU A 560 3.71 8.44 1.38
C GLU A 560 2.38 7.67 1.24
N ARG A 561 1.39 8.24 0.53
CA ARG A 561 0.09 7.60 0.25
C ARG A 561 0.12 6.62 -0.92
N ILE A 562 1.00 6.81 -1.88
CA ILE A 562 1.17 5.89 -3.02
C ILE A 562 1.98 4.67 -2.62
N ASN A 563 3.03 4.87 -1.83
CA ASN A 563 3.85 3.78 -1.29
C ASN A 563 3.03 2.82 -0.41
N ASP A 564 1.89 3.26 0.14
CA ASP A 564 0.90 2.36 0.76
C ASP A 564 0.52 1.19 -0.14
N VAL A 565 0.23 1.50 -1.39
CA VAL A 565 -0.20 0.50 -2.36
C VAL A 565 1.02 -0.22 -2.94
N LEU A 566 2.09 0.51 -3.27
CA LEU A 566 3.29 -0.06 -3.93
C LEU A 566 4.14 -0.98 -3.04
N ASP A 567 4.16 -0.76 -1.73
CA ASP A 567 4.90 -1.60 -0.78
C ASP A 567 4.13 -2.88 -0.42
N THR A 568 2.86 -3.00 -0.82
CA THR A 568 2.06 -4.19 -0.54
C THR A 568 2.53 -5.35 -1.43
N GLU A 569 2.70 -6.53 -0.84
CA GLU A 569 3.11 -7.72 -1.57
C GLU A 569 2.00 -8.18 -2.54
N PRO A 570 2.33 -8.46 -3.82
CA PRO A 570 1.38 -9.05 -4.77
C PRO A 570 0.91 -10.45 -4.36
N GLU A 571 -0.28 -10.86 -4.82
CA GLU A 571 -0.85 -12.21 -4.63
C GLU A 571 0.08 -13.33 -5.16
N GLU A 572 0.78 -13.03 -6.25
CA GLU A 572 1.81 -13.89 -6.84
C GLU A 572 3.13 -13.13 -6.99
N ASP A 573 4.14 -13.54 -6.22
CA ASP A 573 5.52 -13.11 -6.44
C ASP A 573 6.18 -13.90 -7.57
N LEU A 574 5.89 -13.45 -8.80
CA LEU A 574 6.46 -14.00 -10.03
C LEU A 574 7.98 -13.80 -10.16
N GLN A 575 8.62 -12.97 -9.30
CA GLN A 575 10.05 -12.70 -9.38
C GLN A 575 10.87 -13.68 -8.55
N HIS A 576 10.39 -14.08 -7.37
CA HIS A 576 11.13 -14.98 -6.47
C HIS A 576 10.55 -16.40 -6.40
N GLN A 577 9.28 -16.61 -6.74
CA GLN A 577 8.62 -17.92 -6.68
C GLN A 577 7.91 -18.25 -7.99
N VAL A 578 8.60 -18.98 -8.87
CA VAL A 578 7.99 -19.51 -10.10
C VAL A 578 6.97 -20.59 -9.73
N ARG A 579 5.68 -20.28 -9.91
CA ARG A 579 4.58 -21.24 -9.70
C ARG A 579 4.36 -22.09 -10.95
N GLN A 580 3.88 -23.32 -10.76
CA GLN A 580 3.63 -24.25 -11.85
C GLN A 580 2.31 -23.93 -12.56
N SER A 581 2.32 -23.90 -13.89
CA SER A 581 1.07 -23.83 -14.68
C SER A 581 0.36 -25.19 -14.64
N LEU A 582 -0.96 -25.15 -14.53
CA LEU A 582 -1.79 -26.36 -14.48
C LEU A 582 -2.05 -26.88 -15.91
N PRO A 583 -1.93 -28.20 -16.13
CA PRO A 583 -2.53 -28.83 -17.31
C PRO A 583 -4.08 -28.73 -17.25
N PRO A 584 -4.79 -29.16 -18.31
CA PRO A 584 -6.25 -29.24 -18.28
C PRO A 584 -6.77 -29.95 -17.02
N ILE A 585 -7.54 -29.22 -16.21
CA ILE A 585 -8.03 -29.67 -14.90
C ILE A 585 -9.01 -30.85 -15.07
N GLN A 586 -8.77 -31.95 -14.37
CA GLN A 586 -9.69 -33.09 -14.29
C GLN A 586 -10.82 -32.82 -13.28
N GLY A 587 -10.53 -31.99 -12.26
CA GLY A 587 -11.50 -31.49 -11.29
C GLY A 587 -11.54 -32.28 -9.98
N HIS A 588 -10.45 -32.95 -9.62
CA HIS A 588 -10.32 -33.56 -8.30
C HIS A 588 -9.88 -32.51 -7.27
N ILE A 589 -10.71 -32.24 -6.25
CA ILE A 589 -10.40 -31.26 -5.19
C ILE A 589 -10.27 -31.98 -3.85
N ARG A 590 -9.20 -31.71 -3.09
CA ARG A 590 -8.99 -32.25 -1.75
C ARG A 590 -8.66 -31.16 -0.76
N PHE A 591 -9.46 -31.05 0.30
CA PHE A 591 -9.17 -30.27 1.49
C PHE A 591 -8.60 -31.22 2.53
N ASP A 592 -7.41 -30.91 3.06
CA ASP A 592 -6.68 -31.73 4.03
C ASP A 592 -6.38 -30.92 5.29
N ASN A 593 -7.16 -31.18 6.35
CA ASN A 593 -7.13 -30.55 7.67
C ASN A 593 -7.08 -29.02 7.61
N VAL A 594 -7.89 -28.44 6.72
CA VAL A 594 -7.84 -27.01 6.42
C VAL A 594 -8.47 -26.21 7.55
N THR A 595 -7.68 -25.30 8.12
CA THR A 595 -8.16 -24.29 9.06
C THR A 595 -7.94 -22.92 8.41
N PHE A 596 -8.94 -22.04 8.51
CA PHE A 596 -8.87 -20.73 7.87
C PHE A 596 -9.41 -19.61 8.75
N ARG A 597 -8.69 -18.50 8.72
CA ARG A 597 -9.07 -17.20 9.29
C ARG A 597 -8.83 -16.13 8.24
N TYR A 598 -9.77 -15.19 8.07
CA TYR A 598 -9.56 -14.01 7.22
C TYR A 598 -8.39 -13.14 7.70
N HIS A 599 -8.10 -13.21 9.00
CA HIS A 599 -6.99 -12.54 9.65
C HIS A 599 -6.18 -13.61 10.38
N PRO A 600 -4.90 -13.86 10.02
CA PRO A 600 -4.08 -14.90 10.65
C PRO A 600 -4.04 -14.81 12.19
N GLU A 601 -4.06 -13.59 12.72
CA GLU A 601 -4.03 -13.27 14.15
C GLU A 601 -5.43 -13.19 14.81
N GLY A 602 -6.50 -13.45 14.05
CA GLY A 602 -7.87 -13.45 14.57
C GLY A 602 -8.12 -14.60 15.54
N ASP A 603 -9.00 -14.40 16.53
CA ASP A 603 -9.36 -15.44 17.52
C ASP A 603 -10.31 -16.51 16.97
N ILE A 604 -11.04 -16.19 15.90
CA ILE A 604 -12.15 -17.01 15.42
C ILE A 604 -11.73 -17.69 14.12
N ASN A 605 -11.64 -19.02 14.17
CA ASN A 605 -11.61 -19.85 12.97
C ASN A 605 -12.94 -19.70 12.23
N VAL A 606 -12.88 -19.30 10.96
CA VAL A 606 -14.07 -19.34 10.09
C VAL A 606 -14.30 -20.77 9.61
N LEU A 607 -13.21 -21.50 9.36
CA LEU A 607 -13.20 -22.92 9.07
C LEU A 607 -12.19 -23.59 10.00
N GLU A 608 -12.53 -24.77 10.53
CA GLU A 608 -11.69 -25.48 11.50
C GLU A 608 -11.56 -26.95 11.11
N ASN A 609 -10.30 -27.40 10.95
CA ASN A 609 -9.91 -28.78 10.67
C ASN A 609 -10.78 -29.49 9.61
N LEU A 610 -10.96 -28.85 8.46
CA LEU A 610 -11.90 -29.26 7.46
C LEU A 610 -11.24 -30.19 6.43
N SER A 611 -11.75 -31.42 6.32
CA SER A 611 -11.20 -32.49 5.46
C SER A 611 -12.28 -33.14 4.62
N PHE A 612 -12.19 -33.02 3.30
CA PHE A 612 -13.10 -33.70 2.35
C PHE A 612 -12.45 -33.83 0.96
N THR A 613 -13.04 -34.67 0.11
CA THR A 613 -12.56 -34.90 -1.25
C THR A 613 -13.72 -34.89 -2.24
N VAL A 614 -13.53 -34.18 -3.34
CA VAL A 614 -14.44 -34.06 -4.48
C VAL A 614 -13.84 -34.83 -5.65
N LYS A 615 -14.60 -35.78 -6.20
CA LYS A 615 -14.16 -36.58 -7.35
C LYS A 615 -14.44 -35.84 -8.67
N PRO A 616 -13.64 -36.10 -9.73
CA PRO A 616 -13.92 -35.59 -11.07
C PRO A 616 -15.36 -35.88 -11.53
N GLY A 617 -16.05 -34.87 -12.05
CA GLY A 617 -17.42 -34.96 -12.55
C GLY A 617 -18.50 -35.07 -11.48
N GLN A 618 -18.14 -34.98 -10.19
CA GLN A 618 -19.08 -35.08 -9.07
C GLN A 618 -19.75 -33.73 -8.78
N MET A 619 -21.05 -33.76 -8.50
CA MET A 619 -21.81 -32.62 -7.97
C MET A 619 -21.79 -32.63 -6.44
N VAL A 620 -21.16 -31.63 -5.84
CA VAL A 620 -21.05 -31.48 -4.39
C VAL A 620 -21.83 -30.25 -3.92
N ALA A 621 -22.78 -30.44 -3.00
CA ALA A 621 -23.56 -29.36 -2.42
C ALA A 621 -23.07 -29.00 -1.01
N LEU A 622 -22.80 -27.71 -0.79
CA LEU A 622 -22.46 -27.12 0.51
C LEU A 622 -23.72 -26.56 1.17
N VAL A 623 -24.09 -27.10 2.32
CA VAL A 623 -25.32 -26.74 3.06
C VAL A 623 -24.97 -26.29 4.47
N GLY A 624 -25.62 -25.25 4.96
CA GLY A 624 -25.37 -24.73 6.30
C GLY A 624 -26.01 -23.37 6.53
N ARG A 625 -26.07 -22.94 7.79
CA ARG A 625 -26.61 -21.62 8.17
C ARG A 625 -25.83 -20.48 7.53
N SER A 626 -26.43 -19.29 7.47
CA SER A 626 -25.67 -18.10 7.06
C SER A 626 -24.48 -17.89 8.00
N GLY A 627 -23.31 -17.57 7.45
CA GLY A 627 -22.06 -17.45 8.21
C GLY A 627 -21.35 -18.77 8.58
N SER A 628 -21.80 -19.93 8.07
CA SER A 628 -21.13 -21.22 8.36
C SER A 628 -19.82 -21.47 7.60
N GLY A 629 -19.36 -20.53 6.76
CA GLY A 629 -18.11 -20.62 6.00
C GLY A 629 -18.23 -21.17 4.56
N LYS A 630 -19.45 -21.33 4.00
CA LYS A 630 -19.67 -21.87 2.64
C LYS A 630 -18.94 -21.08 1.55
N THR A 631 -19.18 -19.77 1.46
CA THR A 631 -18.50 -18.86 0.53
C THR A 631 -16.99 -18.77 0.80
N THR A 632 -16.55 -19.06 2.03
CA THR A 632 -15.11 -19.13 2.34
C THR A 632 -14.46 -20.34 1.68
N ILE A 633 -15.13 -21.49 1.61
CA ILE A 633 -14.64 -22.68 0.92
C ILE A 633 -14.51 -22.43 -0.58
N SER A 634 -15.48 -21.76 -1.22
CA SER A 634 -15.37 -21.37 -2.64
C SER A 634 -14.18 -20.44 -2.87
N LYS A 635 -13.99 -19.42 -2.02
CA LYS A 635 -12.82 -18.52 -2.09
C LYS A 635 -11.49 -19.26 -1.94
N LEU A 636 -11.39 -20.23 -1.03
CA LEU A 636 -10.19 -21.07 -0.86
C LEU A 636 -9.95 -21.98 -2.08
N ALA A 637 -11.00 -22.58 -2.65
CA ALA A 637 -10.89 -23.41 -3.84
C ALA A 637 -10.43 -22.61 -5.08
N LEU A 638 -10.73 -21.31 -5.14
CA LEU A 638 -10.26 -20.38 -6.17
C LEU A 638 -8.86 -19.80 -5.90
N GLY A 639 -8.28 -20.14 -4.75
CA GLY A 639 -7.01 -19.59 -4.29
C GLY A 639 -7.04 -18.08 -4.08
N LEU A 640 -8.23 -17.49 -3.85
CA LEU A 640 -8.36 -16.07 -3.48
C LEU A 640 -7.81 -15.79 -2.08
N TYR A 641 -7.75 -16.84 -1.26
CA TYR A 641 -7.13 -16.85 0.04
C TYR A 641 -6.30 -18.12 0.20
N PRO A 642 -5.10 -18.06 0.82
CA PRO A 642 -4.40 -19.25 1.26
C PRO A 642 -5.01 -19.79 2.57
N PRO A 643 -5.00 -21.11 2.79
CA PRO A 643 -5.37 -21.68 4.09
C PRO A 643 -4.38 -21.23 5.19
N THR A 644 -4.87 -21.08 6.43
CA THR A 644 -4.02 -20.72 7.58
C THR A 644 -3.22 -21.92 8.08
N ASP A 645 -3.86 -23.09 8.11
CA ASP A 645 -3.23 -24.38 8.37
C ASP A 645 -3.88 -25.45 7.46
N GLY A 646 -3.16 -26.55 7.21
CA GLY A 646 -3.57 -27.58 6.27
C GLY A 646 -3.31 -27.21 4.80
N LYS A 647 -3.90 -27.98 3.87
CA LYS A 647 -3.64 -27.83 2.42
C LYS A 647 -4.91 -27.98 1.58
N VAL A 648 -4.99 -27.19 0.52
CA VAL A 648 -6.00 -27.32 -0.54
C VAL A 648 -5.29 -27.79 -1.80
N LEU A 649 -5.73 -28.92 -2.34
CA LEU A 649 -5.10 -29.60 -3.46
C LEU A 649 -6.08 -29.70 -4.63
N ILE A 650 -5.63 -29.33 -5.82
CA ILE A 650 -6.36 -29.48 -7.08
C ILE A 650 -5.57 -30.44 -7.98
N ASP A 651 -6.19 -31.55 -8.37
CA ASP A 651 -5.57 -32.64 -9.13
C ASP A 651 -4.22 -33.09 -8.53
N GLY A 652 -4.15 -33.11 -7.19
CA GLY A 652 -2.95 -33.53 -6.43
C GLY A 652 -1.89 -32.45 -6.23
N HIS A 653 -2.05 -31.26 -6.79
CA HIS A 653 -1.11 -30.15 -6.67
C HIS A 653 -1.62 -29.13 -5.64
N ASP A 654 -0.72 -28.60 -4.80
CA ASP A 654 -1.06 -27.64 -3.75
C ASP A 654 -1.32 -26.27 -4.39
N ILE A 655 -2.46 -25.66 -4.07
CA ILE A 655 -2.88 -24.38 -4.64
C ILE A 655 -1.85 -23.26 -4.42
N THR A 656 -1.09 -23.32 -3.34
CA THR A 656 -0.04 -22.35 -3.01
C THR A 656 1.17 -22.41 -3.97
N SER A 657 1.37 -23.56 -4.63
CA SER A 657 2.45 -23.80 -5.60
C SER A 657 2.05 -23.59 -7.06
N LEU A 658 0.75 -23.38 -7.31
CA LEU A 658 0.16 -23.30 -8.66
C LEU A 658 -0.03 -21.85 -9.09
N SER A 659 0.10 -21.61 -10.40
CA SER A 659 -0.30 -20.33 -10.99
C SER A 659 -1.81 -20.17 -10.89
N LEU A 660 -2.25 -19.19 -10.09
CA LEU A 660 -3.66 -18.87 -9.86
C LEU A 660 -4.34 -18.39 -11.13
N ARG A 661 -3.60 -17.71 -12.02
CA ARG A 661 -4.10 -17.37 -13.36
C ARG A 661 -4.49 -18.61 -14.15
N SER A 662 -3.61 -19.61 -14.22
CA SER A 662 -3.84 -20.85 -14.95
C SER A 662 -5.00 -21.67 -14.38
N LEU A 663 -5.19 -21.61 -13.05
CA LEU A 663 -6.36 -22.18 -12.38
C LEU A 663 -7.65 -21.43 -12.78
N ARG A 664 -7.70 -20.11 -12.58
CA ARG A 664 -8.91 -19.29 -12.77
C ARG A 664 -9.37 -19.22 -14.24
N GLU A 665 -8.46 -19.35 -15.20
CA GLU A 665 -8.80 -19.44 -16.63
C GLU A 665 -9.58 -20.74 -16.98
N GLN A 666 -9.53 -21.77 -16.14
CA GLN A 666 -10.16 -23.08 -16.37
C GLN A 666 -11.38 -23.35 -15.48
N VAL A 667 -11.71 -22.43 -14.56
CA VAL A 667 -12.81 -22.57 -13.60
C VAL A 667 -13.93 -21.58 -13.94
N GLY A 668 -15.15 -22.08 -14.06
CA GLY A 668 -16.34 -21.24 -14.18
C GLY A 668 -16.87 -20.86 -12.81
N VAL A 669 -17.07 -19.57 -12.55
CA VAL A 669 -17.51 -19.06 -11.24
C VAL A 669 -18.75 -18.20 -11.40
N VAL A 670 -19.76 -18.49 -10.58
CA VAL A 670 -20.89 -17.59 -10.31
C VAL A 670 -20.80 -17.18 -8.85
N ASP A 671 -20.52 -15.91 -8.62
CA ASP A 671 -20.42 -15.33 -7.27
C ASP A 671 -21.80 -14.96 -6.71
N GLN A 672 -21.90 -14.82 -5.39
CA GLN A 672 -23.14 -14.48 -4.68
C GLN A 672 -23.70 -13.13 -5.18
N ASP A 673 -22.84 -12.11 -5.23
CA ASP A 673 -23.17 -10.79 -5.76
C ASP A 673 -22.70 -10.66 -7.22
N THR A 674 -23.64 -10.78 -8.16
CA THR A 674 -23.31 -10.69 -9.58
C THR A 674 -23.00 -9.25 -10.02
N PHE A 675 -21.74 -9.01 -10.38
CA PHE A 675 -21.30 -7.74 -10.97
C PHE A 675 -21.21 -7.79 -12.51
N LEU A 676 -21.76 -6.76 -13.17
CA LEU A 676 -21.66 -6.52 -14.61
C LEU A 676 -20.93 -5.21 -14.87
N PHE A 677 -19.99 -5.24 -15.81
CA PHE A 677 -19.25 -4.06 -16.25
C PHE A 677 -20.12 -3.22 -17.18
N GLY A 678 -19.88 -1.89 -17.18
CA GLY A 678 -20.49 -0.96 -18.11
C GLY A 678 -19.99 -1.21 -19.53
N SER A 679 -20.61 -2.13 -20.26
CA SER A 679 -20.23 -2.56 -21.61
C SER A 679 -21.41 -3.28 -22.29
N THR A 680 -21.20 -3.83 -23.48
CA THR A 680 -22.23 -4.65 -24.15
C THR A 680 -22.49 -5.98 -23.41
N ILE A 681 -23.64 -6.60 -23.65
CA ILE A 681 -23.95 -7.96 -23.14
C ILE A 681 -22.93 -8.97 -23.67
N ARG A 682 -22.56 -8.88 -24.95
CA ARG A 682 -21.54 -9.71 -25.58
C ARG A 682 -20.23 -9.67 -24.80
N GLU A 683 -19.70 -8.46 -24.55
CA GLU A 683 -18.44 -8.26 -23.81
C GLU A 683 -18.55 -8.71 -22.35
N ASN A 684 -19.72 -8.56 -21.72
CA ASN A 684 -19.94 -9.04 -20.37
C ASN A 684 -19.88 -10.57 -20.27
N ILE A 685 -20.42 -11.30 -21.26
CA ILE A 685 -20.35 -12.77 -21.31
C ILE A 685 -18.93 -13.22 -21.68
N SER A 686 -18.28 -12.54 -22.63
CA SER A 686 -16.93 -12.89 -23.12
C SER A 686 -15.77 -12.32 -22.30
N LEU A 687 -16.00 -11.80 -21.10
CA LEU A 687 -14.98 -11.15 -20.27
C LEU A 687 -13.74 -12.02 -20.04
N GLY A 688 -13.93 -13.31 -19.73
CA GLY A 688 -12.84 -14.27 -19.50
C GLY A 688 -12.19 -14.78 -20.79
N GLN A 689 -12.86 -14.63 -21.94
CA GLN A 689 -12.38 -15.07 -23.26
C GLN A 689 -12.80 -14.05 -24.34
N PRO A 690 -12.12 -12.88 -24.43
CA PRO A 690 -12.56 -11.79 -25.31
C PRO A 690 -12.63 -12.15 -26.80
N GLY A 691 -11.83 -13.14 -27.23
CA GLY A 691 -11.81 -13.66 -28.59
C GLY A 691 -12.85 -14.74 -28.90
N ALA A 692 -13.80 -15.01 -28.00
CA ALA A 692 -14.82 -16.04 -28.21
C ALA A 692 -15.75 -15.71 -29.39
N ASN A 693 -16.03 -16.72 -30.22
CA ASN A 693 -16.97 -16.60 -31.33
C ASN A 693 -18.39 -16.31 -30.84
N LEU A 694 -19.15 -15.52 -31.60
CA LEU A 694 -20.53 -15.18 -31.25
C LEU A 694 -21.43 -16.41 -31.07
N SER A 695 -21.21 -17.48 -31.84
CA SER A 695 -21.94 -18.74 -31.69
C SER A 695 -21.77 -19.37 -30.31
N ALA A 696 -20.55 -19.36 -29.76
CA ALA A 696 -20.25 -19.89 -28.43
C ALA A 696 -20.89 -19.01 -27.34
N ILE A 697 -20.92 -17.69 -27.54
CA ILE A 697 -21.59 -16.75 -26.64
C ILE A 697 -23.11 -17.01 -26.62
N ILE A 698 -23.73 -17.21 -27.78
CA ILE A 698 -25.16 -17.53 -27.90
C ILE A 698 -25.46 -18.89 -27.27
N GLU A 699 -24.61 -19.89 -27.46
CA GLU A 699 -24.77 -21.22 -26.84
C GLU A 699 -24.72 -21.14 -25.31
N ALA A 700 -23.73 -20.44 -24.76
CA ALA A 700 -23.61 -20.21 -23.32
C ALA A 700 -24.83 -19.44 -22.76
N ALA A 701 -25.28 -18.40 -23.47
CA ALA A 701 -26.47 -17.64 -23.11
C ALA A 701 -27.76 -18.49 -23.19
N ARG A 702 -27.86 -19.40 -24.15
CA ARG A 702 -29.00 -20.32 -24.27
C ARG A 702 -29.02 -21.32 -23.11
N LEU A 703 -27.88 -21.91 -22.75
CA LEU A 703 -27.75 -22.79 -21.60
C LEU A 703 -28.15 -22.08 -20.29
N ALA A 704 -27.73 -20.83 -20.14
CA ALA A 704 -28.08 -20.00 -18.98
C ALA A 704 -29.53 -19.46 -19.00
N GLY A 705 -30.31 -19.71 -20.06
CA GLY A 705 -31.66 -19.15 -20.22
C GLY A 705 -31.69 -17.63 -20.41
N ALA A 706 -30.57 -17.04 -20.83
CA ALA A 706 -30.42 -15.61 -21.06
C ALA A 706 -30.79 -15.18 -22.49
N ASP A 707 -30.61 -16.07 -23.47
CA ASP A 707 -30.80 -15.78 -24.91
C ASP A 707 -32.18 -15.18 -25.23
N GLU A 708 -33.24 -15.65 -24.57
CA GLU A 708 -34.61 -15.20 -24.80
C GLU A 708 -34.82 -13.71 -24.48
N PHE A 709 -34.42 -13.27 -23.29
CA PHE A 709 -34.57 -11.86 -22.92
C PHE A 709 -33.57 -10.98 -23.66
N ILE A 710 -32.37 -11.49 -23.97
CA ILE A 710 -31.36 -10.75 -24.72
C ILE A 710 -31.90 -10.40 -26.11
N LYS A 711 -32.56 -11.33 -26.80
CA LYS A 711 -33.19 -11.10 -28.11
C LYS A 711 -34.30 -10.05 -28.08
N ASN A 712 -34.96 -9.89 -26.94
CA ASN A 712 -36.02 -8.89 -26.76
C ASN A 712 -35.47 -7.48 -26.50
N LEU A 713 -34.16 -7.33 -26.28
CA LEU A 713 -33.54 -6.01 -26.15
C LEU A 713 -33.35 -5.36 -27.53
N PRO A 714 -33.43 -4.01 -27.62
CA PRO A 714 -33.37 -3.30 -28.91
C PRO A 714 -32.14 -3.62 -29.77
N MET A 715 -31.00 -3.90 -29.14
CA MET A 715 -29.72 -4.19 -29.82
C MET A 715 -29.23 -5.62 -29.56
N GLY A 716 -30.08 -6.51 -29.04
CA GLY A 716 -29.70 -7.89 -28.75
C GLY A 716 -28.46 -7.99 -27.84
N TYR A 717 -27.46 -8.76 -28.28
CA TYR A 717 -26.17 -8.93 -27.60
C TYR A 717 -25.29 -7.66 -27.61
N GLU A 718 -25.52 -6.71 -28.51
CA GLU A 718 -24.81 -5.42 -28.55
C GLU A 718 -25.48 -4.35 -27.68
N SER A 719 -26.53 -4.71 -26.94
CA SER A 719 -27.17 -3.80 -25.98
C SER A 719 -26.17 -3.38 -24.90
N GLN A 720 -25.98 -2.07 -24.75
CA GLN A 720 -25.14 -1.52 -23.70
C GLN A 720 -25.83 -1.62 -22.34
N ILE A 721 -25.08 -2.09 -21.35
CA ILE A 721 -25.50 -2.16 -19.97
C ILE A 721 -24.75 -1.07 -19.20
N GLY A 722 -25.46 -0.25 -18.41
CA GLY A 722 -24.82 0.72 -17.52
C GLY A 722 -24.07 0.05 -16.36
N GLU A 723 -23.25 0.82 -15.64
CA GLU A 723 -22.47 0.33 -14.48
C GLU A 723 -23.35 -0.48 -13.50
N GLY A 724 -22.87 -1.65 -13.07
CA GLY A 724 -23.57 -2.51 -12.12
C GLY A 724 -24.84 -3.18 -12.66
N GLY A 725 -25.14 -3.05 -13.95
CA GLY A 725 -26.30 -3.71 -14.55
C GLY A 725 -27.64 -3.02 -14.30
N GLY A 726 -27.66 -1.70 -14.02
CA GLY A 726 -28.85 -1.00 -13.50
C GLY A 726 -30.13 -1.06 -14.36
N MET A 727 -30.04 -1.43 -15.64
CA MET A 727 -31.20 -1.61 -16.54
C MET A 727 -31.76 -3.04 -16.54
N LEU A 728 -31.09 -3.98 -15.88
CA LEU A 728 -31.45 -5.39 -15.86
C LEU A 728 -32.03 -5.79 -14.50
N SER A 729 -32.99 -6.71 -14.51
CA SER A 729 -33.50 -7.31 -13.27
C SER A 729 -32.43 -8.16 -12.59
N GLY A 730 -32.57 -8.42 -11.28
CA GLY A 730 -31.66 -9.28 -10.53
C GLY A 730 -31.44 -10.65 -11.20
N GLY A 731 -32.53 -11.30 -11.62
CA GLY A 731 -32.46 -12.58 -12.33
C GLY A 731 -31.85 -12.51 -13.73
N GLN A 732 -32.01 -11.40 -14.46
CA GLN A 732 -31.32 -11.20 -15.75
C GLN A 732 -29.81 -11.07 -15.55
N ARG A 733 -29.35 -10.31 -14.55
CA ARG A 733 -27.92 -10.19 -14.22
C ARG A 733 -27.33 -11.55 -13.87
N GLN A 734 -28.02 -12.33 -13.03
CA GLN A 734 -27.58 -13.66 -12.63
C GLN A 734 -27.47 -14.62 -13.81
N ARG A 735 -28.43 -14.61 -14.75
CA ARG A 735 -28.34 -15.40 -15.99
C ARG A 735 -27.16 -15.02 -16.89
N ILE A 736 -26.80 -13.74 -16.96
CA ILE A 736 -25.59 -13.30 -17.68
C ILE A 736 -24.33 -13.81 -16.97
N ALA A 737 -24.27 -13.80 -15.64
CA ALA A 737 -23.15 -14.38 -14.90
C ALA A 737 -23.03 -15.88 -15.09
N ILE A 738 -24.14 -16.62 -15.11
CA ILE A 738 -24.13 -18.05 -15.43
C ILE A 738 -23.61 -18.26 -16.86
N ALA A 739 -24.07 -17.48 -17.85
CA ALA A 739 -23.54 -17.56 -19.22
C ALA A 739 -22.03 -17.29 -19.27
N ARG A 740 -21.54 -16.28 -18.52
CA ARG A 740 -20.11 -15.95 -18.37
C ARG A 740 -19.33 -17.12 -17.78
N ALA A 741 -19.87 -17.78 -16.76
CA ALA A 741 -19.23 -18.93 -16.11
C ALA A 741 -19.17 -20.18 -17.00
N LEU A 742 -20.12 -20.35 -17.93
CA LEU A 742 -20.17 -21.49 -18.84
C LEU A 742 -19.33 -21.31 -20.10
N LEU A 743 -18.96 -20.08 -20.43
CA LEU A 743 -18.15 -19.79 -21.61
C LEU A 743 -16.78 -20.46 -21.48
N GLY A 744 -16.34 -21.14 -22.54
CA GLY A 744 -15.08 -21.89 -22.54
C GLY A 744 -15.20 -23.33 -22.01
N ASN A 745 -16.40 -23.78 -21.64
CA ASN A 745 -16.69 -25.14 -21.18
C ASN A 745 -15.75 -25.61 -20.04
N PRO A 746 -15.76 -24.95 -18.88
CA PRO A 746 -14.86 -25.28 -17.78
C PRO A 746 -15.12 -26.67 -17.21
N SER A 747 -14.05 -27.34 -16.76
CA SER A 747 -14.13 -28.67 -16.15
C SER A 747 -14.49 -28.62 -14.66
N LEU A 748 -14.30 -27.46 -14.03
CA LEU A 748 -14.69 -27.17 -12.66
C LEU A 748 -15.62 -25.95 -12.62
N LEU A 749 -16.79 -26.12 -11.99
CA LEU A 749 -17.78 -25.08 -11.76
C LEU A 749 -17.94 -24.79 -10.27
N ILE A 750 -17.97 -23.52 -9.91
CA ILE A 750 -18.29 -23.06 -8.56
C ILE A 750 -19.47 -22.11 -8.64
N LEU A 751 -20.56 -22.48 -7.98
CA LEU A 751 -21.84 -21.77 -8.05
C LEU A 751 -22.24 -21.33 -6.63
N ASP A 752 -22.10 -20.05 -6.32
CA ASP A 752 -22.53 -19.48 -5.05
C ASP A 752 -23.89 -18.79 -5.20
N GLU A 753 -24.92 -19.36 -4.58
CA GLU A 753 -26.30 -18.84 -4.61
C GLU A 753 -26.85 -18.49 -6.00
N ALA A 754 -26.42 -19.23 -7.04
CA ALA A 754 -26.70 -18.94 -8.45
C ALA A 754 -28.19 -18.89 -8.86
N THR A 755 -29.13 -19.18 -7.96
CA THR A 755 -30.59 -19.10 -8.20
C THR A 755 -31.34 -18.21 -7.22
N SER A 756 -30.66 -17.45 -6.34
CA SER A 756 -31.30 -16.69 -5.25
C SER A 756 -32.16 -15.52 -5.72
N HIS A 757 -31.88 -14.94 -6.90
CA HIS A 757 -32.56 -13.74 -7.42
C HIS A 757 -33.42 -14.03 -8.67
N LEU A 758 -33.64 -15.30 -8.98
CA LEU A 758 -34.49 -15.73 -10.09
C LEU A 758 -35.96 -15.78 -9.66
N ASP A 759 -36.81 -15.23 -10.52
CA ASP A 759 -38.25 -15.50 -10.53
C ASP A 759 -38.51 -16.98 -10.86
N ALA A 760 -39.70 -17.48 -10.50
CA ALA A 760 -40.03 -18.91 -10.62
C ALA A 760 -39.94 -19.44 -12.07
N GLU A 761 -40.23 -18.60 -13.07
CA GLU A 761 -40.15 -18.98 -14.48
C GLU A 761 -38.68 -19.11 -14.92
N SER A 762 -37.86 -18.09 -14.67
CA SER A 762 -36.43 -18.13 -14.98
C SER A 762 -35.70 -19.24 -14.22
N GLU A 763 -36.08 -19.51 -12.97
CA GLU A 763 -35.54 -20.63 -12.19
C GLU A 763 -35.85 -21.96 -12.85
N ARG A 764 -37.09 -22.19 -13.29
CA ARG A 764 -37.48 -23.44 -13.94
C ARG A 764 -36.67 -23.68 -15.22
N ILE A 765 -36.42 -22.63 -16.00
CA ILE A 765 -35.57 -22.69 -17.20
C ILE A 765 -34.15 -23.13 -16.82
N ILE A 766 -33.55 -22.50 -15.80
CA ILE A 766 -32.20 -22.86 -15.35
C ILE A 766 -32.16 -24.27 -14.79
N GLN A 767 -33.14 -24.68 -13.97
CA GLN A 767 -33.20 -26.05 -13.41
C GLN A 767 -33.29 -27.11 -14.50
N ASN A 768 -34.07 -26.88 -15.56
CA ASN A 768 -34.15 -27.79 -16.71
C ASN A 768 -32.80 -27.93 -17.42
N ASN A 769 -32.06 -26.82 -17.54
CA ASN A 769 -30.74 -26.80 -18.16
C ASN A 769 -29.62 -27.25 -17.20
N LEU A 770 -29.86 -27.23 -15.88
CA LEU A 770 -28.87 -27.50 -14.84
C LEU A 770 -28.26 -28.89 -15.02
N ASN A 771 -29.07 -29.91 -15.32
CA ASN A 771 -28.56 -31.25 -15.59
C ASN A 771 -27.58 -31.28 -16.78
N THR A 772 -27.84 -30.50 -17.82
CA THR A 772 -26.94 -30.36 -18.98
C THR A 772 -25.69 -29.54 -18.64
N ILE A 773 -25.85 -28.51 -17.80
CA ILE A 773 -24.77 -27.68 -17.27
C ILE A 773 -23.85 -28.45 -16.32
N LEU A 774 -24.35 -29.43 -15.59
CA LEU A 774 -23.55 -30.18 -14.62
C LEU A 774 -22.92 -31.44 -15.22
N LYS A 775 -23.49 -31.97 -16.31
CA LYS A 775 -23.04 -33.22 -16.91
C LYS A 775 -21.56 -33.17 -17.31
N GLY A 776 -20.77 -34.06 -16.71
CA GLY A 776 -19.34 -34.21 -17.00
C GLY A 776 -18.45 -33.10 -16.41
N ARG A 777 -18.99 -32.26 -15.52
CA ARG A 777 -18.25 -31.17 -14.86
C ARG A 777 -18.23 -31.40 -13.36
N THR A 778 -17.07 -31.21 -12.74
CA THR A 778 -17.00 -31.18 -11.28
C THR A 778 -17.66 -29.89 -10.81
N THR A 779 -18.61 -29.97 -9.88
CA THR A 779 -19.37 -28.79 -9.45
C THR A 779 -19.39 -28.66 -7.94
N LEU A 780 -18.95 -27.50 -7.44
CA LEU A 780 -19.17 -27.08 -6.06
C LEU A 780 -20.34 -26.09 -6.01
N LEU A 781 -21.47 -26.54 -5.47
CA LEU A 781 -22.71 -25.77 -5.39
C LEU A 781 -22.96 -25.31 -3.95
N ILE A 782 -23.04 -24.00 -3.73
CA ILE A 782 -23.53 -23.41 -2.48
C ILE A 782 -24.98 -23.00 -2.72
N ALA A 783 -25.93 -23.77 -2.19
CA ALA A 783 -27.34 -23.54 -2.44
C ALA A 783 -28.13 -23.43 -1.14
N HIS A 784 -29.01 -22.42 -1.12
CA HIS A 784 -30.03 -22.25 -0.07
C HIS A 784 -31.36 -22.91 -0.43
N ARG A 785 -31.54 -23.35 -1.68
CA ARG A 785 -32.77 -24.00 -2.16
C ARG A 785 -32.64 -25.52 -2.15
N LEU A 786 -33.57 -26.17 -1.47
CA LEU A 786 -33.53 -27.61 -1.22
C LEU A 786 -33.64 -28.47 -2.50
N SER A 787 -34.38 -27.98 -3.50
CA SER A 787 -34.59 -28.65 -4.79
C SER A 787 -33.27 -28.90 -5.52
N THR A 788 -32.34 -27.95 -5.49
CA THR A 788 -31.03 -28.05 -6.14
C THR A 788 -30.07 -28.94 -5.36
N VAL A 789 -30.15 -28.92 -4.03
CA VAL A 789 -29.30 -29.73 -3.14
C VAL A 789 -29.66 -31.22 -3.20
N ARG A 790 -30.95 -31.55 -3.37
CA ARG A 790 -31.44 -32.94 -3.37
C ARG A 790 -30.78 -33.82 -4.44
N ASN A 791 -30.43 -33.23 -5.58
CA ASN A 791 -29.85 -33.94 -6.72
C ASN A 791 -28.31 -34.06 -6.65
N ALA A 792 -27.68 -33.59 -5.58
CA ALA A 792 -26.23 -33.66 -5.44
C ALA A 792 -25.74 -35.07 -5.11
N ASP A 793 -24.63 -35.48 -5.74
CA ASP A 793 -23.97 -36.76 -5.49
C ASP A 793 -23.38 -36.85 -4.07
N LEU A 794 -22.99 -35.70 -3.52
CA LEU A 794 -22.48 -35.57 -2.16
C LEU A 794 -22.92 -34.23 -1.56
N ILE A 795 -23.46 -34.30 -0.34
CA ILE A 795 -23.84 -33.12 0.43
C ILE A 795 -22.88 -33.01 1.61
N LEU A 796 -22.36 -31.80 1.81
CA LEU A 796 -21.47 -31.43 2.91
C LEU A 796 -22.20 -30.42 3.80
N VAL A 797 -22.41 -30.77 5.06
CA VAL A 797 -23.18 -29.98 6.01
C VAL A 797 -22.23 -29.27 6.98
N LEU A 798 -22.25 -27.94 6.92
CA LEU A 798 -21.38 -27.05 7.68
C LEU A 798 -22.17 -26.32 8.76
N ASP A 799 -21.63 -26.33 9.98
CA ASP A 799 -22.09 -25.47 11.06
C ASP A 799 -20.89 -24.89 11.80
N ARG A 800 -20.91 -23.57 12.02
CA ARG A 800 -19.85 -22.81 12.71
C ARG A 800 -18.42 -23.16 12.23
N GLY A 801 -18.24 -23.38 10.93
CA GLY A 801 -16.93 -23.66 10.34
C GLY A 801 -16.45 -25.11 10.42
N LEU A 802 -17.25 -26.02 10.98
CA LEU A 802 -16.96 -27.44 11.08
C LEU A 802 -17.81 -28.25 10.10
N LEU A 803 -17.24 -29.31 9.54
CA LEU A 803 -17.97 -30.30 8.75
C LEU A 803 -18.62 -31.32 9.70
N ILE A 804 -19.94 -31.25 9.87
CA ILE A 804 -20.68 -32.12 10.81
C ILE A 804 -21.13 -33.41 10.13
N GLU A 805 -21.68 -33.31 8.92
CA GLU A 805 -22.26 -34.46 8.20
C GLU A 805 -21.86 -34.43 6.73
N SER A 806 -21.65 -35.62 6.17
CA SER A 806 -21.44 -35.83 4.75
C SER A 806 -22.17 -37.09 4.28
N GLY A 807 -22.75 -37.05 3.10
CA GLY A 807 -23.43 -38.20 2.48
C GLY A 807 -24.38 -37.79 1.37
N THR A 808 -25.17 -38.74 0.88
CA THR A 808 -26.25 -38.46 -0.08
C THR A 808 -27.48 -37.88 0.63
N HIS A 809 -28.42 -37.30 -0.14
CA HIS A 809 -29.67 -36.78 0.42
C HIS A 809 -30.42 -37.84 1.25
N GLU A 810 -30.56 -39.05 0.71
CA GLU A 810 -31.29 -40.13 1.36
C GLU A 810 -30.61 -40.58 2.67
N GLU A 811 -29.27 -40.71 2.66
CA GLU A 811 -28.49 -41.07 3.84
C GLU A 811 -28.61 -40.03 4.95
N LEU A 812 -28.53 -38.73 4.62
CA LEU A 812 -28.60 -37.64 5.59
C LEU A 812 -30.02 -37.47 6.15
N MET A 813 -31.06 -37.67 5.32
CA MET A 813 -32.45 -37.68 5.78
C MET A 813 -32.75 -38.85 6.72
N ALA A 814 -32.20 -40.03 6.44
CA ALA A 814 -32.33 -41.21 7.29
C ALA A 814 -31.65 -41.01 8.66
N LYS A 815 -30.50 -40.33 8.70
CA LYS A 815 -29.77 -40.02 9.94
C LYS A 815 -30.50 -39.07 10.88
N ARG A 816 -31.49 -38.30 10.39
CA ARG A 816 -32.27 -37.29 11.16
C ARG A 816 -31.39 -36.31 11.96
N GLY A 817 -30.23 -35.96 11.40
CA GLY A 817 -29.27 -35.06 12.02
C GLY A 817 -29.47 -33.58 11.65
N HIS A 818 -28.38 -32.82 11.58
CA HIS A 818 -28.40 -31.38 11.27
C HIS A 818 -29.00 -31.08 9.90
N TYR A 819 -28.72 -31.92 8.89
CA TYR A 819 -29.30 -31.77 7.56
C TYR A 819 -30.83 -31.87 7.58
N PHE A 820 -31.37 -32.86 8.30
CA PHE A 820 -32.81 -33.08 8.42
C PHE A 820 -33.50 -31.88 9.07
N TYR A 821 -32.91 -31.32 10.13
CA TYR A 821 -33.43 -30.12 10.79
C TYR A 821 -33.47 -28.91 9.85
N LEU A 822 -32.38 -28.65 9.11
CA LEU A 822 -32.34 -27.56 8.13
C LEU A 822 -33.38 -27.74 7.02
N ASN A 823 -33.59 -28.99 6.58
CA ASN A 823 -34.59 -29.33 5.58
C ASN A 823 -36.01 -29.07 6.10
N GLN A 824 -36.33 -29.51 7.31
CA GLN A 824 -37.64 -29.31 7.92
C GLN A 824 -37.99 -27.81 8.09
N GLN A 825 -37.03 -26.99 8.54
CA GLN A 825 -37.23 -25.54 8.64
C GLN A 825 -37.51 -24.85 7.30
N GLN A 826 -37.00 -25.37 6.20
CA GLN A 826 -37.30 -24.83 4.87
C GLN A 826 -38.69 -25.23 4.37
N LEU A 827 -39.18 -26.41 4.75
CA LEU A 827 -40.53 -26.87 4.43
C LEU A 827 -41.59 -26.12 5.25
N ASP A 828 -41.33 -25.85 6.53
CA ASP A 828 -42.27 -25.14 7.42
C ASP A 828 -42.45 -23.65 7.05
N ASN A 829 -41.50 -23.04 6.34
CA ASN A 829 -41.62 -21.65 5.84
C ASN A 829 -42.37 -21.54 4.49
N VAL A 830 -42.78 -22.67 3.90
CA VAL A 830 -43.50 -22.73 2.61
C VAL A 830 -44.97 -23.17 2.81
N ALA A 831 -45.37 -23.52 4.04
CA ALA A 831 -46.76 -23.77 4.44
C ALA A 831 -47.34 -22.52 5.13
#